data_AF-A0A3D9I8S5-F1
#
_entry.id   AF-A0A3D9I8S5-F1
#
_cell.length_a   1.000
_cell.length_b   1.000
_cell.length_c   1.000
_cell.angle_alpha   90.00
_cell.angle_beta   90.00
_cell.angle_gamma   90.00
#
_symmetry.space_group_name_H-M   'P 1'
#
loop_
_entity.id
_entity.type
_entity.pdbx_description
1 polymer ?
#
loop_
_entity_poly.entity_id
_entity_poly.type
_entity_poly.pdbx_seq_one_letter_code
_entity_poly.pdbx_strand_id
1 'polypeptide(L)'
;MEWEAHIERWGRAAVRLLDIRQLRVESGTDPERYEAHTSFFLVTTQGEANVSLSGTVYRARSPHILHGGKGSELNFMPLGNDFACYLMLYQAECESQEDLQSFRMSYTFTPYAMLPLLEKCQAMSRLWQQASPLDKLQAQSAFLPFVYEVMRQIRTSAAENSKPNLVSQAIHYIQDHYKEPITAEELAGFYGCSTSYLSRLFKNQIRVGPIDYLIHVRIHKSKQLLLKSEARIQEIASSVGYADVYYFSRLFKKHTGRSPLQFREDNRKAVQNNPLQLLKSSIVSRMSVSHNDNENYYQSFREGDTSMFRFSRPSFGAMMLLCTSLILSACQTGSNTGDNTGSNAGTPPATQSASTGAATDETAAKTRTYKHLNGETEIPVKPQRVVSLFHLGELMALGVKPVGATTFILSNPMLSDVSGIEDVGVPPDAEKILSLAPDLIVTTAPFAEVVEGGYEALSQIAPTIVVEQYNDPIKDVEMFGDILGKQEEAKQWNEAFATKIAEYKEKISPIVGADETFSILNVRKDAVFIYGDTNMGGNIIYKYLGLKPTDKVKTDVINGETWEISSEVIPDFIGDRLFLAVNEGAEEHVKEVEKLIQNSPAGKTGKIYRLDFNQFLPSDPISVEQQLDIISNLLAEK
;
A
#
# COMPACT_ATOMS: atom_id res chain seq x y z
N MET A 1 27.55 -0.66 1.58
CA MET A 1 28.43 0.49 1.34
C MET A 1 28.28 1.41 2.54
N GLU A 2 29.38 1.82 3.17
CA GLU A 2 29.35 2.79 4.27
C GLU A 2 29.08 4.19 3.69
N TRP A 3 27.81 4.59 3.61
CA TRP A 3 27.39 5.80 2.90
C TRP A 3 27.93 7.08 3.54
N GLU A 4 27.98 7.18 4.86
CA GLU A 4 28.54 8.35 5.55
C GLU A 4 30.02 8.54 5.20
N ALA A 5 30.80 7.46 5.21
CA ALA A 5 32.20 7.51 4.79
C ALA A 5 32.36 7.83 3.29
N HIS A 6 31.42 7.41 2.43
CA HIS A 6 31.45 7.80 1.01
C HIS A 6 31.14 9.29 0.82
N ILE A 7 30.16 9.82 1.55
CA ILE A 7 29.76 11.24 1.52
C ILE A 7 30.90 12.14 2.02
N GLU A 8 31.57 11.73 3.10
CA GLU A 8 32.73 12.44 3.65
C GLU A 8 33.87 12.56 2.62
N ARG A 9 34.09 11.51 1.82
CA ARG A 9 35.10 11.49 0.74
C ARG A 9 34.77 12.47 -0.38
N TRP A 10 33.49 12.60 -0.76
CA TRP A 10 33.06 13.63 -1.72
C TRP A 10 33.36 15.06 -1.25
N GLY A 11 33.38 15.30 0.07
CA GLY A 11 33.73 16.60 0.64
C GLY A 11 35.23 16.93 0.63
N ARG A 12 36.10 15.94 0.40
CA ARG A 12 37.57 16.10 0.44
C ARG A 12 38.24 15.90 -0.93
N ALA A 13 37.61 15.17 -1.83
CA ALA A 13 38.18 14.89 -3.14
C ALA A 13 38.12 16.10 -4.09
N ALA A 14 39.18 16.29 -4.87
CA ALA A 14 39.13 17.22 -6.00
C ALA A 14 38.47 16.51 -7.18
N VAL A 15 37.34 17.05 -7.66
CA VAL A 15 36.54 16.39 -8.71
C VAL A 15 36.47 17.23 -9.96
N ARG A 16 36.71 16.60 -11.11
CA ARG A 16 36.65 17.21 -12.44
C ARG A 16 35.60 16.51 -13.30
N LEU A 17 34.59 17.25 -13.73
CA LEU A 17 33.65 16.86 -14.76
C LEU A 17 34.37 16.83 -16.11
N LEU A 18 34.22 15.72 -16.83
CA LEU A 18 34.93 15.43 -18.07
C LEU A 18 34.01 15.45 -19.29
N ASP A 19 32.76 15.03 -19.14
CA ASP A 19 31.79 15.00 -20.23
C ASP A 19 30.35 14.90 -19.73
N ILE A 20 29.40 15.42 -20.52
CA ILE A 20 27.96 15.21 -20.30
C ILE A 20 27.33 14.82 -21.64
N ARG A 21 26.75 13.63 -21.68
CA ARG A 21 26.07 13.09 -22.85
C ARG A 21 24.59 12.93 -22.57
N GLN A 22 23.77 13.30 -23.54
CA GLN A 22 22.37 12.92 -23.57
C GLN A 22 22.22 11.76 -24.54
N LEU A 23 21.83 10.60 -24.01
CA LEU A 23 21.65 9.39 -24.79
C LEU A 23 20.16 9.17 -25.00
N ARG A 24 19.79 8.84 -26.23
CA ARG A 24 18.48 8.29 -26.59
C ARG A 24 18.74 7.03 -27.39
N VAL A 25 18.19 5.92 -26.94
CA VAL A 25 18.34 4.61 -27.56
C VAL A 25 16.96 4.16 -28.03
N GLU A 26 16.83 3.94 -29.33
CA GLU A 26 15.59 3.50 -29.95
C GLU A 26 15.37 2.00 -29.72
N SER A 27 14.11 1.59 -29.58
CA SER A 27 13.75 0.19 -29.40
C SER A 27 14.26 -0.68 -30.57
N GLY A 28 14.94 -1.77 -30.26
CA GLY A 28 15.47 -2.70 -31.27
C GLY A 28 16.86 -2.40 -31.82
N THR A 29 17.56 -1.40 -31.28
CA THR A 29 19.00 -1.21 -31.57
C THR A 29 19.87 -2.14 -30.71
N ASP A 30 20.85 -2.79 -31.33
CA ASP A 30 21.86 -3.57 -30.60
C ASP A 30 22.73 -2.63 -29.76
N PRO A 31 22.91 -2.88 -28.46
CA PRO A 31 23.71 -2.00 -27.63
C PRO A 31 25.18 -2.02 -28.01
N GLU A 32 25.77 -0.83 -28.12
CA GLU A 32 27.23 -0.70 -28.04
C GLU A 32 27.69 -0.89 -26.59
N ARG A 33 28.61 -1.85 -26.39
CA ARG A 33 29.27 -2.05 -25.10
C ARG A 33 30.16 -0.85 -24.80
N TYR A 34 29.87 -0.14 -23.70
CA TYR A 34 30.69 0.96 -23.23
C TYR A 34 31.57 0.50 -22.07
N GLU A 35 32.90 0.53 -22.26
CA GLU A 35 33.84 0.33 -21.16
C GLU A 35 34.22 1.68 -20.57
N ALA A 36 33.89 1.92 -19.31
CA ALA A 36 34.10 3.19 -18.68
C ALA A 36 35.59 3.44 -18.38
N HIS A 37 36.21 4.36 -19.11
CA HIS A 37 37.59 4.78 -18.83
C HIS A 37 37.71 5.72 -17.61
N THR A 38 36.58 6.25 -17.13
CA THR A 38 36.46 7.19 -15.99
C THR A 38 35.20 6.86 -15.19
N SER A 39 35.07 7.41 -13.98
CA SER A 39 33.84 7.24 -13.19
C SER A 39 32.69 8.02 -13.82
N PHE A 40 31.46 7.58 -13.56
CA PHE A 40 30.29 8.18 -14.17
C PHE A 40 29.04 8.08 -13.32
N PHE A 41 28.12 9.02 -13.56
CA PHE A 41 26.72 8.91 -13.19
C PHE A 41 25.85 8.75 -14.43
N LEU A 42 24.86 7.87 -14.34
CA LEU A 42 23.80 7.75 -15.33
C LEU A 42 22.45 8.05 -14.69
N VAL A 43 21.68 8.92 -15.31
CA VAL A 43 20.37 9.38 -14.81
C VAL A 43 19.32 9.13 -15.89
N THR A 44 18.40 8.19 -15.64
CA THR A 44 17.36 7.84 -16.61
C THR A 44 16.23 8.87 -16.59
N THR A 45 15.82 9.32 -17.77
CA THR A 45 14.80 10.38 -17.92
C THR A 45 13.53 9.89 -18.62
N GLN A 46 13.61 8.78 -19.34
CA GLN A 46 12.47 8.19 -20.01
C GLN A 46 12.70 6.71 -20.29
N GLY A 47 11.62 5.93 -20.23
CA GLY A 47 11.63 4.54 -20.64
C GLY A 47 12.23 3.59 -19.61
N GLU A 48 12.48 2.37 -20.07
CA GLU A 48 12.99 1.28 -19.26
C GLU A 48 14.07 0.53 -20.06
N ALA A 49 15.15 0.13 -19.39
CA ALA A 49 16.21 -0.66 -20.01
C ALA A 49 16.82 -1.65 -19.02
N ASN A 50 17.28 -2.79 -19.53
CA ASN A 50 18.21 -3.65 -18.81
C ASN A 50 19.61 -3.05 -18.93
N VAL A 51 20.16 -2.60 -17.80
CA VAL A 51 21.48 -1.99 -17.70
C VAL A 51 22.44 -3.00 -17.09
N SER A 52 23.40 -3.51 -17.85
CA SER A 52 24.51 -4.27 -17.27
C SER A 52 25.56 -3.31 -16.77
N LEU A 53 25.92 -3.40 -15.49
CA LEU A 53 27.01 -2.68 -14.87
C LEU A 53 27.95 -3.69 -14.18
N SER A 54 29.17 -3.80 -14.71
CA SER A 54 30.21 -4.70 -14.18
C SER A 54 29.74 -6.16 -14.03
N GLY A 55 29.01 -6.66 -15.04
CA GLY A 55 28.48 -8.03 -15.08
C GLY A 55 27.17 -8.27 -14.31
N THR A 56 26.65 -7.25 -13.61
CA THR A 56 25.34 -7.31 -12.94
C THR A 56 24.30 -6.58 -13.79
N VAL A 57 23.18 -7.23 -14.12
CA VAL A 57 22.11 -6.63 -14.93
C VAL A 57 21.03 -6.05 -14.02
N TYR A 58 20.75 -4.77 -14.19
CA TYR A 58 19.74 -4.00 -13.46
C TYR A 58 18.59 -3.64 -14.41
N ARG A 59 17.35 -3.90 -14.04
CA ARG A 59 16.19 -3.38 -14.78
C ARG A 59 15.93 -1.94 -14.33
N ALA A 60 16.40 -0.97 -15.11
CA ALA A 60 16.29 0.45 -14.79
C ALA A 60 15.05 1.07 -15.46
N ARG A 61 13.97 1.24 -14.69
CA ARG A 61 12.79 2.01 -15.08
C ARG A 61 12.96 3.45 -14.61
N SER A 62 12.73 4.42 -15.49
CA SER A 62 12.83 5.84 -15.10
C SER A 62 11.80 6.21 -14.03
N PRO A 63 12.19 6.93 -12.95
CA PRO A 63 13.52 7.48 -12.70
C PRO A 63 14.47 6.49 -11.99
N HIS A 64 15.72 6.43 -12.45
CA HIS A 64 16.75 5.58 -11.85
C HIS A 64 18.12 6.23 -12.02
N ILE A 65 18.99 6.09 -11.02
CA ILE A 65 20.37 6.59 -11.05
C ILE A 65 21.33 5.44 -10.84
N LEU A 66 22.32 5.36 -11.72
CA LEU A 66 23.43 4.43 -11.61
C LEU A 66 24.74 5.22 -11.46
N HIS A 67 25.66 4.67 -10.69
CA HIS A 67 27.03 5.13 -10.61
C HIS A 67 27.95 3.97 -10.95
N GLY A 68 28.96 4.22 -11.79
CA GLY A 68 29.98 3.25 -12.14
C GLY A 68 31.37 3.86 -12.07
N GLY A 69 32.36 3.02 -11.72
CA GLY A 69 33.75 3.40 -11.66
C GLY A 69 34.52 3.18 -12.96
N LYS A 70 35.72 3.75 -13.05
CA LYS A 70 36.71 3.37 -14.09
C LYS A 70 36.91 1.84 -14.13
N GLY A 71 36.79 1.25 -15.32
CA GLY A 71 36.84 -0.19 -15.58
C GLY A 71 35.49 -0.89 -15.53
N SER A 72 34.41 -0.18 -15.19
CA SER A 72 33.07 -0.76 -15.20
C SER A 72 32.57 -0.92 -16.63
N GLU A 73 32.06 -2.09 -16.95
CA GLU A 73 31.37 -2.32 -18.21
C GLU A 73 29.93 -1.85 -18.10
N LEU A 74 29.46 -1.16 -19.13
CA LEU A 74 28.14 -0.56 -19.18
C LEU A 74 27.47 -0.96 -20.50
N ASN A 75 26.29 -1.59 -20.40
CA ASN A 75 25.48 -2.01 -21.53
C ASN A 75 24.02 -1.68 -21.25
N PHE A 76 23.25 -1.22 -22.24
CA PHE A 76 21.83 -0.87 -22.10
C PHE A 76 21.00 -1.56 -23.18
N MET A 77 20.03 -2.35 -22.76
CA MET A 77 19.05 -2.95 -23.66
C MET A 77 17.66 -2.36 -23.35
N PRO A 78 17.16 -1.41 -24.18
CA PRO A 78 15.83 -0.84 -24.00
C PRO A 78 14.75 -1.93 -24.01
N LEU A 79 13.75 -1.78 -23.15
CA LEU A 79 12.61 -2.69 -23.04
C LEU A 79 11.37 -2.02 -23.64
N GLY A 80 11.03 -2.41 -24.86
CA GLY A 80 9.78 -2.04 -25.54
C GLY A 80 9.76 -0.63 -26.15
N ASN A 81 10.05 0.41 -25.36
CA ASN A 81 9.98 1.82 -25.77
C ASN A 81 11.36 2.49 -25.81
N ASP A 82 11.40 3.70 -26.39
CA ASP A 82 12.58 4.56 -26.37
C ASP A 82 13.08 4.80 -24.95
N PHE A 83 14.38 4.64 -24.75
CA PHE A 83 15.06 4.90 -23.50
C PHE A 83 15.90 6.17 -23.62
N ALA A 84 15.79 7.06 -22.64
CA ALA A 84 16.60 8.28 -22.59
C ALA A 84 17.28 8.45 -21.23
N CYS A 85 18.52 8.93 -21.26
CA CYS A 85 19.28 9.21 -20.05
C CYS A 85 20.35 10.29 -20.25
N TYR A 86 20.85 10.81 -19.13
CA TYR A 86 22.07 11.59 -19.07
C TYR A 86 23.22 10.71 -18.56
N LEU A 87 24.37 10.76 -19.23
CA LEU A 87 25.62 10.15 -18.78
C LEU A 87 26.63 11.27 -18.48
N MET A 88 27.03 11.38 -17.22
CA MET A 88 27.99 12.37 -16.74
C MET A 88 29.28 11.67 -16.36
N LEU A 89 30.36 11.97 -17.09
CA LEU A 89 31.68 11.39 -16.86
C LEU A 89 32.51 12.32 -15.99
N TYR A 90 33.18 11.80 -14.98
CA TYR A 90 34.01 12.60 -14.08
C TYR A 90 35.26 11.84 -13.61
N GLN A 91 36.21 12.59 -13.08
CA GLN A 91 37.42 12.08 -12.45
C GLN A 91 37.55 12.68 -11.05
N ALA A 92 37.82 11.84 -10.07
CA ALA A 92 38.19 12.26 -8.72
C ALA A 92 39.71 12.08 -8.52
N GLU A 93 40.35 13.10 -7.98
CA GLU A 93 41.70 13.07 -7.45
C GLU A 93 41.60 12.96 -5.93
N CYS A 94 42.27 11.95 -5.38
CA CYS A 94 42.17 11.58 -3.97
C CYS A 94 43.57 11.35 -3.40
N GLU A 95 43.72 11.62 -2.10
CA GLU A 95 45.02 11.48 -1.41
C GLU A 95 45.36 10.01 -1.10
N SER A 96 44.35 9.15 -0.92
CA SER A 96 44.53 7.75 -0.58
C SER A 96 43.95 6.79 -1.63
N GLN A 97 44.53 5.59 -1.70
CA GLN A 97 44.04 4.51 -2.57
C GLN A 97 42.66 4.01 -2.15
N GLU A 98 42.34 4.08 -0.85
CA GLU A 98 41.03 3.70 -0.31
C GLU A 98 39.93 4.66 -0.77
N ASP A 99 40.22 5.97 -0.76
CA ASP A 99 39.28 6.98 -1.27
C ASP A 99 39.06 6.80 -2.77
N LEU A 100 40.12 6.54 -3.52
CA LEU A 100 40.05 6.25 -4.95
C LEU A 100 39.19 5.02 -5.25
N GLN A 101 39.21 4.00 -4.39
CA GLN A 101 38.32 2.83 -4.53
C GLN A 101 36.85 3.20 -4.31
N SER A 102 36.57 4.12 -3.39
CA SER A 102 35.20 4.60 -3.13
C SER A 102 34.54 5.20 -4.37
N PHE A 103 35.29 5.99 -5.16
CA PHE A 103 34.82 6.55 -6.44
C PHE A 103 34.81 5.55 -7.60
N ARG A 104 35.33 4.34 -7.41
CA ARG A 104 35.28 3.24 -8.38
C ARG A 104 34.14 2.25 -8.12
N MET A 105 33.46 2.36 -6.99
CA MET A 105 32.37 1.47 -6.64
C MET A 105 31.17 1.68 -7.56
N SER A 106 30.54 0.58 -7.95
CA SER A 106 29.29 0.59 -8.71
C SER A 106 28.10 0.53 -7.75
N TYR A 107 27.08 1.35 -7.96
CA TYR A 107 25.83 1.33 -7.20
C TYR A 107 24.67 1.88 -8.00
N THR A 108 23.44 1.56 -7.56
CA THR A 108 22.22 2.05 -8.19
C THR A 108 21.16 2.40 -7.15
N PHE A 109 20.28 3.35 -7.46
CA PHE A 109 19.12 3.67 -6.62
C PHE A 109 18.01 4.36 -7.43
N THR A 110 16.78 4.26 -6.92
CA THR A 110 15.63 5.03 -7.41
C THR A 110 15.51 6.30 -6.56
N PRO A 111 15.64 7.51 -7.16
CA PRO A 111 15.47 8.76 -6.43
C PRO A 111 14.02 8.95 -6.00
N TYR A 112 13.78 9.43 -4.77
CA TYR A 112 12.42 9.77 -4.31
C TYR A 112 11.92 11.09 -4.92
N ALA A 113 12.83 11.95 -5.39
CA ALA A 113 12.49 13.23 -6.02
C ALA A 113 13.30 13.43 -7.30
N MET A 114 12.70 13.13 -8.46
CA MET A 114 13.39 13.20 -9.75
C MET A 114 13.54 14.63 -10.29
N LEU A 115 12.54 15.51 -10.10
CA LEU A 115 12.53 16.85 -10.71
C LEU A 115 13.78 17.69 -10.36
N PRO A 116 14.24 17.78 -9.09
CA PRO A 116 15.42 18.55 -8.74
C PRO A 116 16.72 18.01 -9.34
N LEU A 117 16.79 16.71 -9.63
CA LEU A 117 17.93 16.05 -10.29
C LEU A 117 17.89 16.33 -11.80
N LEU A 118 16.70 16.20 -12.41
CA LEU A 118 16.50 16.45 -13.83
C LEU A 118 16.81 17.90 -14.21
N GLU A 119 16.38 18.88 -13.41
CA GLU A 119 16.69 20.30 -13.61
C GLU A 119 18.21 20.54 -13.64
N LYS A 120 18.95 19.92 -12.72
CA LYS A 120 20.41 20.01 -12.67
C LYS A 120 21.06 19.36 -13.88
N CYS A 121 20.61 18.17 -14.28
CA CYS A 121 21.11 17.49 -15.49
C CYS A 121 20.88 18.35 -16.73
N GLN A 122 19.69 18.93 -16.89
CA GLN A 122 19.36 19.81 -18.02
C GLN A 122 20.19 21.09 -18.02
N ALA A 123 20.35 21.74 -16.87
CA ALA A 123 21.16 22.95 -16.73
C ALA A 123 22.63 22.68 -17.08
N MET A 124 23.21 21.62 -16.51
CA MET A 124 24.59 21.22 -16.81
C MET A 124 24.77 20.83 -18.28
N SER A 125 23.83 20.09 -18.86
CA SER A 125 23.88 19.69 -20.27
C SER A 125 23.83 20.89 -21.22
N ARG A 126 22.97 21.88 -20.95
CA ARG A 126 22.90 23.13 -21.74
C ARG A 126 24.22 23.91 -21.69
N LEU A 127 24.78 24.08 -20.48
CA LEU A 127 26.08 24.74 -20.30
C LEU A 127 27.21 23.99 -21.01
N TRP A 128 27.21 22.66 -20.95
CA TRP A 128 28.21 21.82 -21.61
C TRP A 128 28.17 21.94 -23.13
N GLN A 129 26.97 22.05 -23.71
CA GLN A 129 26.77 22.23 -25.16
C GLN A 129 27.14 23.64 -25.66
N GLN A 130 27.05 24.67 -24.82
CA GLN A 130 27.35 26.07 -25.18
C GLN A 130 28.86 26.43 -25.10
N ALA A 131 29.68 25.50 -24.63
CA ALA A 131 31.13 25.30 -24.86
C ALA A 131 32.11 26.49 -24.76
N SER A 132 31.75 27.66 -24.22
CA SER A 132 32.77 28.62 -23.79
C SER A 132 33.52 28.08 -22.56
N PRO A 133 34.77 28.53 -22.30
CA PRO A 133 35.48 28.15 -21.07
C PRO A 133 34.71 28.52 -19.79
N LEU A 134 33.93 29.60 -19.82
CA LEU A 134 33.12 30.06 -18.68
C LEU A 134 31.94 29.12 -18.43
N ASP A 135 31.27 28.65 -19.49
CA ASP A 135 30.14 27.73 -19.37
C ASP A 135 30.60 26.35 -18.85
N LYS A 136 31.78 25.89 -19.28
CA LYS A 136 32.38 24.65 -18.75
C LYS A 136 32.73 24.76 -17.27
N LEU A 137 33.23 25.92 -16.83
CA LEU A 137 33.47 26.19 -15.42
C LEU A 137 32.15 26.22 -14.63
N GLN A 138 31.09 26.79 -15.20
CA GLN A 138 29.77 26.81 -14.56
C GLN A 138 29.14 25.41 -14.49
N ALA A 139 29.28 24.59 -15.53
CA ALA A 139 28.83 23.19 -15.52
C ALA A 139 29.59 22.36 -14.48
N GLN A 140 30.91 22.54 -14.38
CA GLN A 140 31.75 21.95 -13.33
C GLN A 140 31.27 22.37 -11.93
N SER A 141 30.93 23.65 -11.74
CA SER A 141 30.39 24.15 -10.47
C SER A 141 29.02 23.52 -10.16
N ALA A 142 28.15 23.39 -11.16
CA ALA A 142 26.81 22.80 -11.02
C ALA A 142 26.81 21.28 -10.80
N PHE A 143 27.91 20.59 -11.12
CA PHE A 143 28.09 19.17 -10.84
C PHE A 143 28.08 18.84 -9.36
N LEU A 144 28.69 19.69 -8.51
CA LEU A 144 28.71 19.45 -7.06
C LEU A 144 27.31 19.55 -6.42
N PRO A 145 26.46 20.54 -6.73
CA PRO A 145 25.05 20.54 -6.35
C PRO A 145 24.25 19.31 -6.83
N PHE A 146 24.59 18.76 -8.01
CA PHE A 146 23.99 17.50 -8.47
C PHE A 146 24.42 16.33 -7.59
N VAL A 147 25.72 16.19 -7.33
CA VAL A 147 26.25 15.16 -6.44
C VAL A 147 25.68 15.29 -5.03
N TYR A 148 25.60 16.51 -4.49
CA TYR A 148 24.97 16.77 -3.20
C TYR A 148 23.53 16.26 -3.18
N GLU A 149 22.75 16.52 -4.23
CA GLU A 149 21.37 16.06 -4.30
C GLU A 149 21.29 14.54 -4.39
N VAL A 150 22.15 13.89 -5.17
CA VAL A 150 22.28 12.43 -5.22
C VAL A 150 22.60 11.85 -3.84
N MET A 151 23.62 12.39 -3.16
CA MET A 151 24.05 11.93 -1.83
C MET A 151 22.99 12.20 -0.75
N ARG A 152 22.33 13.36 -0.80
CA ARG A 152 21.20 13.71 0.08
C ARG A 152 20.09 12.70 -0.09
N GLN A 153 19.75 12.35 -1.32
CA GLN A 153 18.70 11.39 -1.60
C GLN A 153 19.10 9.97 -1.16
N ILE A 154 20.34 9.55 -1.42
CA ILE A 154 20.86 8.27 -0.93
C ILE A 154 20.88 8.21 0.60
N ARG A 155 21.32 9.27 1.28
CA ARG A 155 21.37 9.32 2.75
C ARG A 155 19.98 9.32 3.37
N THR A 156 19.05 10.10 2.81
CA THR A 156 17.64 10.11 3.25
C THR A 156 17.03 8.74 3.01
N SER A 157 17.26 8.15 1.84
CA SER A 157 16.92 6.77 1.56
C SER A 157 17.63 5.78 2.49
N ALA A 158 18.87 5.99 2.93
CA ALA A 158 19.57 5.07 3.84
C ALA A 158 19.14 5.22 5.30
N ALA A 159 18.71 6.42 5.70
CA ALA A 159 18.22 6.75 7.03
C ALA A 159 16.73 6.40 7.22
N GLU A 160 15.94 6.45 6.13
CA GLU A 160 14.52 6.10 6.10
C GLU A 160 14.28 4.65 5.64
N ASN A 161 15.19 4.05 4.84
CA ASN A 161 15.07 2.67 4.37
C ASN A 161 15.99 1.70 5.12
N SER A 162 15.43 1.06 6.13
CA SER A 162 15.72 -0.36 6.36
C SER A 162 15.21 -1.17 5.14
N LYS A 163 15.95 -1.12 4.02
CA LYS A 163 15.71 -1.72 2.69
C LYS A 163 14.62 -1.04 1.85
N PRO A 164 14.77 -0.93 0.51
CA PRO A 164 13.64 -0.65 -0.36
C PRO A 164 12.53 -1.66 -0.06
N ASN A 165 11.28 -1.21 -0.01
CA ASN A 165 10.18 -2.10 0.33
C ASN A 165 10.00 -3.16 -0.76
N LEU A 166 10.62 -4.33 -0.54
CA LEU A 166 10.54 -5.49 -1.42
C LEU A 166 9.09 -5.92 -1.66
N VAL A 167 8.22 -5.68 -0.67
CA VAL A 167 6.79 -5.96 -0.79
C VAL A 167 6.16 -5.01 -1.80
N SER A 168 6.40 -3.71 -1.69
CA SER A 168 5.92 -2.71 -2.67
C SER A 168 6.37 -3.02 -4.08
N GLN A 169 7.64 -3.39 -4.27
CA GLN A 169 8.14 -3.77 -5.59
C GLN A 169 7.46 -5.03 -6.12
N ALA A 170 7.32 -6.05 -5.28
CA ALA A 170 6.66 -7.30 -5.64
C ALA A 170 5.16 -7.11 -5.91
N ILE A 171 4.48 -6.21 -5.17
CA ILE A 171 3.10 -5.80 -5.46
C ILE A 171 3.02 -5.21 -6.85
N HIS A 172 3.86 -4.23 -7.18
CA HIS A 172 3.82 -3.58 -8.49
C HIS A 172 4.05 -4.60 -9.60
N TYR A 173 5.01 -5.50 -9.42
CA TYR A 173 5.21 -6.60 -10.35
C TYR A 173 3.96 -7.50 -10.48
N ILE A 174 3.35 -7.90 -9.37
CA ILE A 174 2.11 -8.70 -9.37
C ILE A 174 0.99 -7.95 -10.09
N GLN A 175 0.84 -6.64 -9.87
CA GLN A 175 -0.20 -5.84 -10.51
C GLN A 175 0.03 -5.65 -12.01
N ASP A 176 1.28 -5.52 -12.45
CA ASP A 176 1.62 -5.37 -13.87
C ASP A 176 1.54 -6.71 -14.61
N HIS A 177 1.88 -7.81 -13.94
CA HIS A 177 2.01 -9.15 -14.53
C HIS A 177 0.97 -10.16 -14.06
N TYR A 178 -0.13 -9.74 -13.40
CA TYR A 178 -1.10 -10.67 -12.78
C TYR A 178 -1.67 -11.72 -13.73
N LYS A 179 -1.66 -11.48 -15.05
CA LYS A 179 -2.16 -12.41 -16.07
C LYS A 179 -1.21 -13.58 -16.34
N GLU A 180 0.05 -13.46 -15.96
CA GLU A 180 1.12 -14.41 -16.23
C GLU A 180 1.20 -15.47 -15.11
N PRO A 181 1.71 -16.68 -15.37
CA PRO A 181 2.00 -17.63 -14.31
C PRO A 181 3.11 -17.06 -13.41
N ILE A 182 2.77 -16.70 -12.18
CA ILE A 182 3.70 -16.15 -11.19
C ILE A 182 3.76 -17.13 -10.00
N THR A 183 4.97 -17.58 -9.67
CA THR A 183 5.25 -18.38 -8.48
C THR A 183 5.94 -17.56 -7.39
N ALA A 184 5.91 -18.05 -6.14
CA ALA A 184 6.52 -17.36 -5.02
C ALA A 184 8.05 -17.39 -5.12
N GLU A 185 8.58 -18.47 -5.70
CA GLU A 185 9.99 -18.68 -6.00
C GLU A 185 10.51 -17.71 -7.06
N GLU A 186 9.76 -17.50 -8.14
CA GLU A 186 10.11 -16.51 -9.17
C GLU A 186 10.10 -15.09 -8.61
N LEU A 187 9.06 -14.72 -7.86
CA LEU A 187 8.99 -13.42 -7.19
C LEU A 187 10.18 -13.20 -6.24
N ALA A 188 10.50 -14.19 -5.41
CA ALA A 188 11.63 -14.08 -4.50
C ALA A 188 12.98 -14.01 -5.24
N GLY A 189 13.12 -14.78 -6.31
CA GLY A 189 14.27 -14.78 -7.21
C GLY A 189 14.52 -13.44 -7.89
N PHE A 190 13.47 -12.75 -8.35
CA PHE A 190 13.59 -11.41 -8.96
C PHE A 190 14.24 -10.38 -8.03
N TYR A 191 14.04 -10.52 -6.73
CA TYR A 191 14.58 -9.58 -5.74
C TYR A 191 15.75 -10.16 -4.93
N GLY A 192 16.31 -11.29 -5.36
CA GLY A 192 17.49 -11.91 -4.72
C GLY A 192 17.26 -12.30 -3.27
N CYS A 193 16.03 -12.70 -2.90
CA CYS A 193 15.68 -13.09 -1.54
C CYS A 193 15.06 -14.49 -1.50
N SER A 194 14.94 -15.08 -0.30
CA SER A 194 14.29 -16.38 -0.16
C SER A 194 12.76 -16.24 -0.19
N THR A 195 12.06 -17.26 -0.70
CA THR A 195 10.60 -17.32 -0.74
C THR A 195 9.97 -17.13 0.64
N SER A 196 10.59 -17.72 1.68
CA SER A 196 10.18 -17.57 3.08
C SER A 196 10.33 -16.12 3.55
N TYR A 197 11.45 -15.47 3.21
CA TYR A 197 11.69 -14.06 3.56
C TYR A 197 10.68 -13.13 2.88
N LEU A 198 10.44 -13.29 1.58
CA LEU A 198 9.45 -12.48 0.86
C LEU A 198 8.04 -12.70 1.42
N SER A 199 7.65 -13.96 1.65
CA SER A 199 6.35 -14.29 2.24
C SER A 199 6.17 -13.70 3.63
N ARG A 200 7.24 -13.68 4.44
CA ARG A 200 7.24 -13.03 5.75
C ARG A 200 7.07 -11.52 5.63
N LEU A 201 7.78 -10.87 4.71
CA LEU A 201 7.63 -9.43 4.50
C LEU A 201 6.20 -9.08 4.07
N PHE A 202 5.64 -9.82 3.13
CA PHE A 202 4.24 -9.70 2.68
C PHE A 202 3.24 -9.85 3.84
N LYS A 203 3.40 -10.90 4.65
CA LYS A 203 2.55 -11.14 5.84
C LYS A 203 2.74 -10.08 6.93
N ASN A 204 3.92 -9.50 7.07
CA ASN A 204 4.16 -8.47 8.08
C ASN A 204 3.54 -7.12 7.65
N GLN A 205 3.66 -6.77 6.37
CA GLN A 205 3.29 -5.44 5.88
C GLN A 205 1.87 -5.36 5.31
N ILE A 206 1.37 -6.45 4.70
CA ILE A 206 0.07 -6.49 4.00
C ILE A 206 -0.81 -7.61 4.56
N ARG A 207 -0.27 -8.42 5.49
CA ARG A 207 -0.99 -9.50 6.19
C ARG A 207 -1.45 -10.67 5.31
N VAL A 208 -1.11 -10.66 4.02
CA VAL A 208 -1.34 -11.76 3.07
C VAL A 208 -0.03 -12.17 2.43
N GLY A 209 0.11 -13.45 2.02
CA GLY A 209 1.27 -13.90 1.26
C GLY A 209 1.28 -13.35 -0.18
N PRO A 210 2.41 -13.41 -0.90
CA PRO A 210 2.51 -12.88 -2.27
C PRO A 210 1.56 -13.58 -3.26
N ILE A 211 1.38 -14.90 -3.14
CA ILE A 211 0.48 -15.65 -4.01
C ILE A 211 -0.99 -15.43 -3.64
N ASP A 212 -1.29 -15.32 -2.35
CA ASP A 212 -2.64 -14.95 -1.91
C ASP A 212 -3.00 -13.55 -2.43
N TYR A 213 -2.05 -12.60 -2.36
CA TYR A 213 -2.21 -11.26 -2.92
C TYR A 213 -2.46 -11.29 -4.44
N LEU A 214 -1.73 -12.11 -5.20
CA LEU A 214 -1.99 -12.33 -6.63
C LEU A 214 -3.41 -12.85 -6.88
N ILE A 215 -3.87 -13.85 -6.10
CA ILE A 215 -5.24 -14.37 -6.21
C ILE A 215 -6.25 -13.24 -5.99
N HIS A 216 -6.04 -12.43 -4.96
CA HIS A 216 -6.85 -11.26 -4.64
C HIS A 216 -6.94 -10.27 -5.81
N VAL A 217 -5.80 -9.91 -6.42
CA VAL A 217 -5.74 -9.06 -7.62
C VAL A 217 -6.51 -9.68 -8.79
N ARG A 218 -6.31 -10.97 -9.08
CA ARG A 218 -7.01 -11.66 -10.18
C ARG A 218 -8.51 -11.71 -9.97
N ILE A 219 -8.96 -12.01 -8.76
CA ILE A 219 -10.38 -12.01 -8.40
C ILE A 219 -10.96 -10.61 -8.55
N HIS A 220 -10.27 -9.57 -8.07
CA HIS A 220 -10.70 -8.17 -8.22
C HIS A 220 -10.87 -7.78 -9.69
N LYS A 221 -9.85 -7.99 -10.53
CA LYS A 221 -9.94 -7.70 -11.97
C LYS A 221 -11.02 -8.54 -12.66
N SER A 222 -11.25 -9.78 -12.23
CA SER A 222 -12.34 -10.60 -12.77
C SER A 222 -13.72 -10.06 -12.41
N LYS A 223 -13.93 -9.51 -11.21
CA LYS A 223 -15.19 -8.83 -10.84
C LYS A 223 -15.45 -7.65 -11.76
N GLN A 224 -14.43 -6.82 -12.02
CA GLN A 224 -14.55 -5.69 -12.94
C GLN A 224 -14.98 -6.14 -14.34
N LEU A 225 -14.35 -7.20 -14.88
CA LEU A 225 -14.72 -7.76 -16.18
C LEU A 225 -16.12 -8.36 -16.19
N LEU A 226 -16.55 -9.01 -15.10
CA LEU A 226 -17.91 -9.56 -14.97
C LEU A 226 -18.98 -8.47 -14.98
N LEU A 227 -18.67 -7.28 -14.45
CA LEU A 227 -19.60 -6.13 -14.42
C LEU A 227 -19.58 -5.31 -15.71
N LYS A 228 -18.42 -5.19 -16.35
CA LYS A 228 -18.20 -4.31 -17.52
C LYS A 228 -18.35 -5.03 -18.87
N SER A 229 -18.50 -6.37 -18.89
CA SER A 229 -18.55 -7.14 -20.14
C SER A 229 -19.48 -8.35 -20.11
N GLU A 230 -19.86 -8.80 -21.32
CA GLU A 230 -20.65 -10.01 -21.57
C GLU A 230 -19.79 -11.24 -21.92
N ALA A 231 -18.47 -11.14 -21.76
CA ALA A 231 -17.53 -12.20 -22.10
C ALA A 231 -17.87 -13.53 -21.39
N ARG A 232 -17.53 -14.67 -21.98
CA ARG A 232 -17.79 -15.98 -21.34
C ARG A 232 -16.93 -16.11 -20.08
N ILE A 233 -17.40 -16.84 -19.07
CA ILE A 233 -16.65 -17.04 -17.81
C ILE A 233 -15.27 -17.65 -18.08
N GLN A 234 -15.18 -18.54 -19.08
CA GLN A 234 -13.92 -19.10 -19.55
C GLN A 234 -12.95 -18.03 -20.07
N GLU A 235 -13.43 -17.10 -20.90
CA GLU A 235 -12.62 -16.01 -21.45
C GLU A 235 -12.14 -15.08 -20.33
N ILE A 236 -13.00 -14.76 -19.37
CA ILE A 236 -12.63 -13.97 -18.20
C ILE A 236 -11.55 -14.68 -17.39
N ALA A 237 -11.73 -15.98 -17.09
CA ALA A 237 -10.75 -16.77 -16.34
C ALA A 237 -9.38 -16.74 -17.02
N SER A 238 -9.33 -16.99 -18.33
CA SER A 238 -8.08 -16.93 -19.10
C SER A 238 -7.48 -15.53 -19.14
N SER A 239 -8.30 -14.48 -19.26
CA SER A 239 -7.83 -13.09 -19.32
C SER A 239 -7.22 -12.57 -18.02
N VAL A 240 -7.51 -13.22 -16.89
CA VAL A 240 -6.94 -12.90 -15.57
C VAL A 240 -5.88 -13.90 -15.11
N GLY A 241 -5.45 -14.82 -15.98
CA GLY A 241 -4.33 -15.73 -15.70
C GLY A 241 -4.69 -17.10 -15.12
N TYR A 242 -5.94 -17.57 -15.28
CA TYR A 242 -6.34 -18.94 -14.94
C TYR A 242 -6.60 -19.77 -16.21
N ALA A 243 -5.82 -20.85 -16.38
CA ALA A 243 -6.04 -21.82 -17.45
C ALA A 243 -7.28 -22.70 -17.19
N ASP A 244 -7.53 -23.05 -15.93
CA ASP A 244 -8.67 -23.87 -15.53
C ASP A 244 -9.83 -23.02 -14.97
N VAL A 245 -10.94 -23.01 -15.71
CA VAL A 245 -12.18 -22.29 -15.38
C VAL A 245 -12.85 -22.84 -14.12
N TYR A 246 -12.74 -24.15 -13.86
CA TYR A 246 -13.31 -24.77 -12.67
C TYR A 246 -12.52 -24.38 -11.42
N TYR A 247 -11.19 -24.35 -11.52
CA TYR A 247 -10.33 -23.83 -10.46
C TYR A 247 -10.62 -22.35 -10.17
N PHE A 248 -10.68 -21.52 -11.21
CA PHE A 248 -11.08 -20.11 -11.09
C PHE A 248 -12.43 -19.96 -10.41
N SER A 249 -13.45 -20.72 -10.83
CA SER A 249 -14.80 -20.60 -10.27
C SER A 249 -14.86 -20.99 -8.79
N ARG A 250 -14.07 -22.00 -8.36
CA ARG A 250 -13.93 -22.37 -6.95
C ARG A 250 -13.25 -21.28 -6.14
N LEU A 251 -12.14 -20.72 -6.64
CA LEU A 251 -11.44 -19.60 -5.99
C LEU A 251 -12.33 -18.37 -5.90
N PHE A 252 -13.00 -17.99 -6.99
CA PHE A 252 -13.92 -16.86 -7.01
C PHE A 252 -15.03 -17.05 -5.99
N LYS A 253 -15.64 -18.24 -5.91
CA LYS A 253 -16.65 -18.54 -4.89
C LYS A 253 -16.09 -18.50 -3.48
N LYS A 254 -14.88 -19.00 -3.26
CA LYS A 254 -14.19 -18.93 -1.96
C LYS A 254 -14.00 -17.47 -1.50
N HIS A 255 -13.58 -16.58 -2.40
CA HIS A 255 -13.27 -15.18 -2.08
C HIS A 255 -14.45 -14.21 -2.16
N THR A 256 -15.56 -14.60 -2.79
CA THR A 256 -16.72 -13.70 -2.99
C THR A 256 -18.03 -14.25 -2.41
N GLY A 257 -18.04 -15.49 -1.93
CA GLY A 257 -19.22 -16.22 -1.48
C GLY A 257 -20.13 -16.71 -2.61
N ARG A 258 -19.96 -16.25 -3.86
CA ARG A 258 -20.85 -16.56 -5.00
C ARG A 258 -20.05 -17.05 -6.22
N SER A 259 -20.66 -17.83 -7.11
CA SER A 259 -19.96 -18.19 -8.35
C SER A 259 -19.84 -16.97 -9.29
N PRO A 260 -18.87 -16.96 -10.24
CA PRO A 260 -18.74 -15.87 -11.21
C PRO A 260 -20.04 -15.55 -11.97
N LEU A 261 -20.79 -16.59 -12.34
CA LEU A 261 -22.06 -16.47 -13.04
C LEU A 261 -23.13 -15.83 -12.14
N GLN A 262 -23.25 -16.30 -10.89
CA GLN A 262 -24.17 -15.71 -9.92
C GLN A 262 -23.83 -14.24 -9.65
N PHE A 263 -22.55 -13.94 -9.47
CA PHE A 263 -22.08 -12.57 -9.26
C PHE A 263 -22.47 -11.64 -10.42
N ARG A 264 -22.33 -12.10 -11.67
CA ARG A 264 -22.79 -11.33 -12.85
C ARG A 264 -24.29 -11.10 -12.82
N GLU A 265 -25.09 -12.15 -12.65
CA GLU A 265 -26.56 -12.08 -12.70
C GLU A 265 -27.15 -11.19 -11.59
N ASP A 266 -26.58 -11.26 -10.39
CA ASP A 266 -27.04 -10.44 -9.25
C ASP A 266 -26.78 -8.95 -9.49
N ASN A 267 -25.63 -8.60 -10.05
CA ASN A 267 -25.27 -7.21 -10.33
C ASN A 267 -25.91 -6.67 -11.62
N ARG A 268 -26.31 -7.55 -12.54
CA ARG A 268 -27.10 -7.19 -13.73
C ARG A 268 -28.48 -6.66 -13.36
N LYS A 269 -29.07 -7.19 -12.29
CA LYS A 269 -30.38 -6.76 -11.77
C LYS A 269 -30.33 -5.41 -11.04
N ALA A 270 -29.16 -4.98 -10.58
CA ALA A 270 -28.97 -3.69 -9.91
C ALA A 270 -28.94 -2.50 -10.88
N VAL A 271 -28.57 -2.71 -12.14
CA VAL A 271 -28.63 -1.69 -13.21
C VAL A 271 -30.04 -1.65 -13.82
N GLN A 272 -31.04 -1.27 -13.02
CA GLN A 272 -32.43 -1.16 -13.47
C GLN A 272 -32.87 0.28 -13.74
N ASN A 273 -31.94 1.16 -14.10
CA ASN A 273 -32.24 2.48 -14.67
C ASN A 273 -32.02 2.47 -16.19
N ASN A 274 -32.74 1.58 -16.87
CA ASN A 274 -32.85 1.64 -18.33
C ASN A 274 -33.95 2.66 -18.67
N PRO A 275 -33.64 3.78 -19.35
CA PRO A 275 -34.66 4.77 -19.75
C PRO A 275 -35.71 4.21 -20.73
N LEU A 276 -35.54 2.98 -21.24
CA LEU A 276 -36.50 2.27 -22.09
C LEU A 276 -37.38 1.25 -21.33
N GLN A 277 -37.19 1.06 -20.01
CA GLN A 277 -38.17 0.34 -19.20
C GLN A 277 -39.28 1.30 -18.77
N LEU A 278 -40.46 1.14 -19.38
CA LEU A 278 -41.69 1.80 -18.96
C LEU A 278 -41.91 1.62 -17.44
N LEU A 279 -42.09 2.75 -16.74
CA LEU A 279 -42.45 2.81 -15.32
C LEU A 279 -43.59 1.82 -15.01
N LYS A 280 -43.50 1.13 -13.86
CA LYS A 280 -44.51 0.17 -13.37
C LYS A 280 -45.92 0.76 -13.22
N SER A 281 -46.07 2.08 -13.33
CA SER A 281 -47.31 2.86 -13.32
C SER A 281 -47.85 3.19 -14.72
N SER A 282 -47.43 2.47 -15.78
CA SER A 282 -48.10 2.56 -17.08
C SER A 282 -49.53 2.03 -16.97
N ILE A 283 -50.51 2.86 -17.33
CA ILE A 283 -51.96 2.57 -17.34
C ILE A 283 -52.33 1.57 -18.47
N VAL A 284 -51.36 1.18 -19.29
CA VAL A 284 -51.53 0.21 -20.37
C VAL A 284 -51.26 -1.20 -19.87
N SER A 285 -52.23 -2.10 -20.06
CA SER A 285 -52.16 -3.51 -19.63
C SER A 285 -50.92 -4.20 -20.19
N ARG A 286 -50.19 -4.92 -19.32
CA ARG A 286 -49.07 -5.77 -19.73
C ARG A 286 -49.58 -6.87 -20.66
N MET A 287 -49.11 -6.90 -21.90
CA MET A 287 -49.22 -8.10 -22.72
C MET A 287 -48.30 -9.17 -22.12
N SER A 288 -48.90 -10.23 -21.59
CA SER A 288 -48.17 -11.43 -21.18
C SER A 288 -47.55 -12.05 -22.42
N VAL A 289 -46.22 -11.99 -22.53
CA VAL A 289 -45.49 -12.87 -23.44
C VAL A 289 -45.09 -14.08 -22.60
N SER A 290 -45.83 -15.17 -22.77
CA SER A 290 -45.38 -16.51 -22.35
C SER A 290 -44.13 -16.84 -23.15
N HIS A 291 -43.00 -16.93 -22.47
CA HIS A 291 -41.79 -17.53 -23.04
C HIS A 291 -42.01 -19.04 -23.05
N ASN A 292 -42.15 -19.63 -24.24
CA ASN A 292 -42.15 -21.08 -24.40
C ASN A 292 -40.77 -21.46 -24.92
N ASP A 293 -39.97 -22.10 -24.07
CA ASP A 293 -38.69 -22.70 -24.41
C ASP A 293 -38.92 -23.85 -25.41
N ASN A 294 -38.74 -23.58 -26.71
CA ASN A 294 -38.49 -24.64 -27.67
C ASN A 294 -37.72 -24.11 -28.88
N GLU A 295 -36.38 -24.18 -28.78
CA GLU A 295 -35.47 -24.07 -29.91
C GLU A 295 -35.71 -25.26 -30.86
N ASN A 296 -36.61 -25.15 -31.85
CA ASN A 296 -36.60 -25.97 -33.08
C ASN A 296 -37.67 -25.59 -34.15
N TYR A 297 -38.13 -24.35 -34.23
CA TYR A 297 -39.18 -23.96 -35.20
C TYR A 297 -38.68 -23.10 -36.39
N TYR A 298 -37.51 -23.40 -36.96
CA TYR A 298 -36.99 -22.71 -38.15
C TYR A 298 -37.09 -23.52 -39.46
N GLN A 299 -37.82 -24.64 -39.50
CA GLN A 299 -37.86 -25.51 -40.70
C GLN A 299 -39.22 -25.71 -41.39
N SER A 300 -40.24 -24.92 -41.08
CA SER A 300 -41.47 -24.97 -41.89
C SER A 300 -42.16 -23.62 -41.92
N PHE A 301 -41.85 -22.81 -42.94
CA PHE A 301 -42.82 -22.16 -43.82
C PHE A 301 -42.07 -21.27 -44.82
N ARG A 302 -41.99 -21.74 -46.08
CA ARG A 302 -41.79 -20.89 -47.26
C ARG A 302 -43.16 -20.32 -47.66
N GLU A 303 -43.08 -19.17 -48.32
CA GLU A 303 -44.11 -18.46 -49.10
C GLU A 303 -44.97 -17.43 -48.36
N GLY A 304 -44.87 -16.18 -48.84
CA GLY A 304 -45.79 -15.10 -48.53
C GLY A 304 -45.12 -13.74 -48.56
N ASP A 305 -44.94 -13.16 -49.77
CA ASP A 305 -44.69 -11.73 -49.94
C ASP A 305 -45.75 -10.91 -49.18
N THR A 306 -45.32 -10.01 -48.30
CA THR A 306 -46.18 -8.90 -47.85
C THR A 306 -45.40 -7.59 -47.80
N SER A 307 -45.72 -6.77 -48.80
CA SER A 307 -45.47 -5.34 -49.04
C SER A 307 -44.90 -4.46 -47.92
N MET A 308 -43.81 -3.75 -48.24
CA MET A 308 -43.42 -2.50 -47.59
C MET A 308 -44.50 -1.42 -47.75
N PHE A 309 -45.11 -0.99 -46.65
CA PHE A 309 -45.85 0.27 -46.59
C PHE A 309 -44.91 1.43 -46.22
N ARG A 310 -44.76 2.36 -47.18
CA ARG A 310 -44.22 3.71 -46.99
C ARG A 310 -45.21 4.61 -46.22
N PHE A 311 -44.70 5.76 -45.76
CA PHE A 311 -45.30 6.93 -45.08
C PHE A 311 -44.94 6.99 -43.59
N SER A 312 -44.51 8.10 -42.97
CA SER A 312 -44.23 9.49 -43.38
C SER A 312 -43.48 10.16 -42.21
N ARG A 313 -42.51 11.04 -42.49
CA ARG A 313 -41.78 11.83 -41.48
C ARG A 313 -42.71 12.80 -40.72
N PRO A 314 -42.56 13.01 -39.40
CA PRO A 314 -42.87 14.28 -38.75
C PRO A 314 -41.56 15.08 -38.62
N SER A 315 -41.40 16.19 -39.35
CA SER A 315 -41.82 17.56 -38.99
C SER A 315 -40.88 18.22 -37.97
N PHE A 316 -39.84 18.84 -38.52
CA PHE A 316 -38.83 19.71 -37.88
C PHE A 316 -39.42 20.95 -37.16
N GLY A 317 -40.73 21.22 -37.32
CA GLY A 317 -41.40 22.40 -36.78
C GLY A 317 -41.65 22.39 -35.26
N ALA A 318 -41.73 21.21 -34.63
CA ALA A 318 -42.00 21.12 -33.18
C ALA A 318 -40.80 21.54 -32.31
N MET A 319 -39.57 21.40 -32.83
CA MET A 319 -38.34 21.78 -32.14
C MET A 319 -38.13 23.31 -32.15
N MET A 320 -38.57 24.00 -33.22
CA MET A 320 -38.37 25.44 -33.39
C MET A 320 -39.30 26.30 -32.53
N LEU A 321 -40.48 25.77 -32.18
CA LEU A 321 -41.44 26.41 -31.26
C LEU A 321 -41.02 26.33 -29.79
N LEU A 322 -40.20 25.32 -29.43
CA LEU A 322 -39.71 25.15 -28.07
C LEU A 322 -38.53 26.09 -27.78
N CYS A 323 -37.63 26.30 -28.76
CA CYS A 323 -36.49 27.21 -28.64
C CYS A 323 -36.87 28.71 -28.63
N THR A 324 -38.02 29.08 -29.22
CA THR A 324 -38.47 30.49 -29.24
C THR A 324 -39.12 30.93 -27.93
N SER A 325 -39.63 30.00 -27.12
CA SER A 325 -40.22 30.30 -25.80
C SER A 325 -39.19 30.58 -24.69
N LEU A 326 -37.97 30.05 -24.81
CA LEU A 326 -36.90 30.18 -23.80
C LEU A 326 -36.15 31.52 -23.86
N ILE A 327 -36.24 32.27 -24.96
CA ILE A 327 -35.48 33.51 -25.17
C ILE A 327 -36.24 34.76 -24.68
N LEU A 328 -37.54 34.65 -24.39
CA LEU A 328 -38.41 35.79 -24.02
C LEU A 328 -38.56 36.04 -22.52
N SER A 329 -37.89 35.29 -21.64
CA SER A 329 -37.97 35.48 -20.17
C SER A 329 -36.76 36.19 -19.55
N ALA A 330 -35.82 36.70 -20.35
CA ALA A 330 -34.56 37.27 -19.86
C ALA A 330 -34.31 38.69 -20.38
N CYS A 331 -35.29 39.59 -20.24
CA CYS A 331 -35.10 41.03 -20.38
C CYS A 331 -36.25 41.78 -19.69
N GLN A 332 -36.14 42.00 -18.38
CA GLN A 332 -36.91 43.05 -17.72
C GLN A 332 -36.08 43.68 -16.59
N THR A 333 -35.37 44.75 -16.93
CA THR A 333 -34.74 45.66 -15.97
C THR A 333 -35.31 47.04 -16.23
N GLY A 334 -36.15 47.52 -15.31
CA GLY A 334 -36.78 48.83 -15.36
C GLY A 334 -35.81 49.92 -14.92
N SER A 335 -35.69 50.94 -15.77
CA SER A 335 -35.07 52.23 -15.50
C SER A 335 -36.00 53.11 -14.68
N ASN A 336 -35.46 53.87 -13.72
CA ASN A 336 -36.03 55.18 -13.39
C ASN A 336 -34.94 56.17 -12.95
N THR A 337 -35.03 57.33 -13.58
CA THR A 337 -34.14 58.50 -13.60
C THR A 337 -34.33 59.45 -12.40
N GLY A 338 -33.29 60.21 -12.06
CA GLY A 338 -33.39 61.42 -11.24
C GLY A 338 -32.03 62.05 -10.89
N ASP A 339 -31.65 63.08 -11.64
CA ASP A 339 -30.44 63.93 -11.51
C ASP A 339 -30.30 64.64 -10.15
N ASN A 340 -29.06 64.83 -9.67
CA ASN A 340 -28.50 66.17 -9.45
C ASN A 340 -26.98 66.21 -9.19
N THR A 341 -26.41 67.29 -9.70
CA THR A 341 -25.02 67.79 -9.80
C THR A 341 -24.16 67.89 -8.54
N GLY A 342 -22.83 67.76 -8.68
CA GLY A 342 -21.84 68.42 -7.80
C GLY A 342 -20.46 67.75 -7.69
N SER A 343 -19.43 68.36 -8.31
CA SER A 343 -18.00 68.01 -8.21
C SER A 343 -17.46 67.92 -6.77
N ASN A 344 -16.64 66.91 -6.48
CA ASN A 344 -15.21 67.10 -6.13
C ASN A 344 -14.44 65.80 -5.94
N ALA A 345 -13.16 65.89 -6.29
CA ALA A 345 -12.14 64.85 -6.23
C ALA A 345 -11.78 64.43 -4.79
N GLY A 346 -11.35 63.17 -4.62
CA GLY A 346 -10.69 62.70 -3.40
C GLY A 346 -10.74 61.18 -3.22
N THR A 347 -9.64 60.52 -3.56
CA THR A 347 -9.34 59.10 -3.28
C THR A 347 -9.48 58.78 -1.77
N PRO A 348 -10.01 57.61 -1.38
CA PRO A 348 -10.46 57.35 -0.01
C PRO A 348 -9.37 56.78 0.91
N PRO A 349 -9.50 56.95 2.24
CA PRO A 349 -9.01 55.96 3.19
C PRO A 349 -10.17 55.20 3.86
N ALA A 350 -9.81 54.01 4.37
CA ALA A 350 -10.59 53.04 5.13
C ALA A 350 -11.62 53.65 6.10
N THR A 351 -12.78 53.02 6.37
CA THR A 351 -12.92 51.83 7.24
C THR A 351 -14.41 51.42 7.29
N GLN A 352 -14.68 50.11 7.38
CA GLN A 352 -15.87 49.41 7.95
C GLN A 352 -17.26 50.05 7.87
N SER A 353 -18.25 49.28 7.37
CA SER A 353 -19.41 48.86 8.19
C SER A 353 -20.21 47.75 7.52
N ALA A 354 -20.68 46.85 8.38
CA ALA A 354 -21.47 45.67 8.09
C ALA A 354 -22.91 46.01 7.68
N SER A 355 -23.55 45.09 6.93
CA SER A 355 -24.89 44.60 7.25
C SER A 355 -25.27 43.39 6.39
N THR A 356 -25.27 42.22 7.04
CA THR A 356 -26.33 41.19 7.04
C THR A 356 -26.89 40.63 5.72
N GLY A 357 -26.77 39.30 5.59
CA GLY A 357 -27.94 38.47 5.30
C GLY A 357 -27.79 37.45 4.17
N ALA A 358 -27.19 36.30 4.46
CA ALA A 358 -27.72 34.99 4.06
C ALA A 358 -27.01 33.91 4.88
N ALA A 359 -27.74 33.30 5.82
CA ALA A 359 -27.30 32.11 6.52
C ALA A 359 -27.24 30.95 5.51
N THR A 360 -26.02 30.57 5.13
CA THR A 360 -25.71 29.20 4.75
C THR A 360 -25.15 28.53 5.99
N ASP A 361 -26.03 27.83 6.68
CA ASP A 361 -25.71 26.91 7.76
C ASP A 361 -25.14 25.63 7.11
N GLU A 362 -23.86 25.69 6.75
CA GLU A 362 -23.01 24.51 6.63
C GLU A 362 -21.80 24.79 7.53
N THR A 363 -21.82 24.21 8.73
CA THR A 363 -20.65 24.17 9.62
C THR A 363 -19.47 23.56 8.86
N ALA A 364 -18.62 24.41 8.27
CA ALA A 364 -17.33 23.97 7.73
C ALA A 364 -16.58 23.26 8.86
N ALA A 365 -16.35 21.96 8.69
CA ALA A 365 -15.61 21.17 9.65
C ALA A 365 -14.24 21.83 9.85
N LYS A 366 -13.90 22.20 11.09
CA LYS A 366 -12.59 22.76 11.40
C LYS A 366 -11.52 21.75 11.00
N THR A 367 -10.53 22.17 10.23
CA THR A 367 -9.39 21.35 9.81
C THR A 367 -8.13 21.73 10.58
N ARG A 368 -7.14 20.84 10.58
CA ARG A 368 -5.79 21.08 11.07
C ARG A 368 -4.77 20.38 10.19
N THR A 369 -3.59 20.94 10.05
CA THR A 369 -2.48 20.27 9.37
C THR A 369 -1.95 19.13 10.22
N TYR A 370 -1.80 17.95 9.62
CA TYR A 370 -1.20 16.78 10.24
C TYR A 370 -0.01 16.31 9.40
N LYS A 371 1.10 16.02 10.08
CA LYS A 371 2.34 15.52 9.44
C LYS A 371 2.37 14.00 9.52
N HIS A 372 2.60 13.37 8.39
CA HIS A 372 2.63 11.91 8.24
C HIS A 372 3.71 11.50 7.22
N LEU A 373 3.84 10.21 6.91
CA LEU A 373 4.95 9.71 6.08
C LEU A 373 4.96 10.26 4.65
N ASN A 374 3.79 10.63 4.12
CA ASN A 374 3.67 11.21 2.77
C ASN A 374 3.61 12.75 2.80
N GLY A 375 4.06 13.39 3.89
CA GLY A 375 4.20 14.84 4.01
C GLY A 375 3.20 15.46 4.98
N GLU A 376 2.54 16.53 4.56
CA GLU A 376 1.56 17.26 5.37
C GLU A 376 0.19 17.23 4.69
N THR A 377 -0.87 17.07 5.47
CA THR A 377 -2.25 17.02 4.96
C THR A 377 -3.19 17.72 5.93
N GLU A 378 -4.11 18.53 5.41
CA GLU A 378 -5.18 19.10 6.21
C GLU A 378 -6.26 18.03 6.46
N ILE A 379 -6.42 17.66 7.73
CA ILE A 379 -7.42 16.67 8.16
C ILE A 379 -8.50 17.35 9.02
N PRO A 380 -9.72 16.81 9.08
CA PRO A 380 -10.73 17.28 10.03
C PRO A 380 -10.23 17.16 11.47
N VAL A 381 -10.53 18.16 12.32
CA VAL A 381 -10.21 18.10 13.76
C VAL A 381 -10.98 16.97 14.46
N LYS A 382 -12.16 16.60 13.95
CA LYS A 382 -13.00 15.50 14.43
C LYS A 382 -13.61 14.75 13.24
N PRO A 383 -12.87 13.83 12.60
CA PRO A 383 -13.39 13.08 11.46
C PRO A 383 -14.58 12.22 11.87
N GLN A 384 -15.59 12.14 11.00
CA GLN A 384 -16.86 11.45 11.22
C GLN A 384 -17.01 10.20 10.35
N ARG A 385 -16.36 10.17 9.18
CA ARG A 385 -16.49 9.11 8.17
C ARG A 385 -15.10 8.62 7.78
N VAL A 386 -14.50 7.82 8.65
CA VAL A 386 -13.14 7.32 8.46
C VAL A 386 -13.15 6.03 7.64
N VAL A 387 -12.25 5.90 6.67
CA VAL A 387 -11.87 4.62 6.07
C VAL A 387 -10.50 4.22 6.60
N SER A 388 -10.37 2.98 7.06
CA SER A 388 -9.11 2.45 7.60
C SER A 388 -8.60 1.27 6.78
N LEU A 389 -7.46 1.45 6.11
CA LEU A 389 -6.88 0.39 5.28
C LEU A 389 -6.02 -0.62 6.06
N PHE A 390 -5.65 -0.29 7.31
CA PHE A 390 -4.83 -1.14 8.19
C PHE A 390 -5.19 -1.05 9.69
N HIS A 391 -5.51 0.15 10.20
CA HIS A 391 -5.55 0.46 11.62
C HIS A 391 -6.92 0.29 12.30
N LEU A 392 -7.67 -0.78 11.98
CA LEU A 392 -9.04 -0.91 12.47
C LEU A 392 -9.12 -0.97 14.01
N GLY A 393 -8.22 -1.69 14.65
CA GLY A 393 -8.24 -1.88 16.10
C GLY A 393 -7.97 -0.59 16.87
N GLU A 394 -7.09 0.27 16.37
CA GLU A 394 -6.79 1.57 16.97
C GLU A 394 -8.00 2.52 16.89
N LEU A 395 -8.69 2.57 15.74
CA LEU A 395 -9.92 3.35 15.60
C LEU A 395 -11.01 2.85 16.57
N MET A 396 -11.21 1.53 16.61
CA MET A 396 -12.25 0.92 17.43
C MET A 396 -11.97 1.05 18.93
N ALA A 397 -10.69 1.05 19.35
CA ALA A 397 -10.30 1.27 20.76
C ALA A 397 -10.76 2.64 21.27
N LEU A 398 -10.83 3.63 20.37
CA LEU A 398 -11.29 5.00 20.66
C LEU A 398 -12.78 5.22 20.40
N GLY A 399 -13.53 4.13 20.17
CA GLY A 399 -14.96 4.15 19.89
C GLY A 399 -15.31 4.69 18.51
N VAL A 400 -14.36 4.72 17.56
CA VAL A 400 -14.62 5.13 16.18
C VAL A 400 -14.82 3.89 15.32
N LYS A 401 -16.03 3.75 14.78
CA LYS A 401 -16.36 2.69 13.82
C LYS A 401 -16.18 3.24 12.40
N PRO A 402 -15.17 2.79 11.63
CA PRO A 402 -14.95 3.30 10.28
C PRO A 402 -16.09 2.87 9.34
N VAL A 403 -16.31 3.65 8.29
CA VAL A 403 -17.30 3.34 7.24
C VAL A 403 -16.79 2.28 6.27
N GLY A 404 -15.48 2.05 6.21
CA GLY A 404 -14.88 0.99 5.41
C GLY A 404 -13.52 0.52 5.93
N ALA A 405 -13.24 -0.77 5.74
CA ALA A 405 -11.97 -1.40 6.09
C ALA A 405 -11.61 -2.54 5.14
N THR A 406 -10.35 -2.97 5.13
CA THR A 406 -9.89 -4.05 4.24
C THR A 406 -10.27 -5.43 4.77
N THR A 407 -10.49 -6.38 3.85
CA THR A 407 -10.96 -7.75 4.14
C THR A 407 -10.19 -8.45 5.26
N PHE A 408 -8.87 -8.31 5.29
CA PHE A 408 -8.02 -9.00 6.27
C PHE A 408 -8.32 -8.53 7.70
N ILE A 409 -8.43 -7.22 7.90
CA ILE A 409 -8.61 -6.68 9.25
C ILE A 409 -10.03 -6.95 9.75
N LEU A 410 -11.02 -6.94 8.83
CA LEU A 410 -12.38 -7.39 9.11
C LEU A 410 -12.45 -8.87 9.53
N SER A 411 -11.45 -9.66 9.15
CA SER A 411 -11.33 -11.07 9.52
C SER A 411 -10.57 -11.28 10.85
N ASN A 412 -10.18 -10.21 11.55
CA ASN A 412 -9.50 -10.32 12.84
C ASN A 412 -10.47 -10.94 13.88
N PRO A 413 -10.16 -12.14 14.43
CA PRO A 413 -11.05 -12.83 15.36
C PRO A 413 -11.19 -12.12 16.71
N MET A 414 -10.31 -11.16 17.03
CA MET A 414 -10.34 -10.40 18.28
C MET A 414 -11.29 -9.20 18.22
N LEU A 415 -11.81 -8.84 17.05
CA LEU A 415 -12.75 -7.72 16.91
C LEU A 415 -14.19 -8.22 17.00
N SER A 416 -14.92 -7.75 18.01
CA SER A 416 -16.24 -8.30 18.37
C SER A 416 -17.40 -7.77 17.51
N ASP A 417 -17.35 -6.51 17.06
CA ASP A 417 -18.40 -5.91 16.23
C ASP A 417 -17.83 -5.12 15.04
N VAL A 418 -17.66 -5.82 13.92
CA VAL A 418 -17.34 -5.23 12.61
C VAL A 418 -18.57 -5.01 11.71
N SER A 419 -19.79 -5.19 12.26
CA SER A 419 -21.01 -5.07 11.46
C SER A 419 -21.22 -3.65 10.92
N GLY A 420 -21.63 -3.51 9.66
CA GLY A 420 -21.82 -2.19 9.05
C GLY A 420 -20.54 -1.44 8.67
N ILE A 421 -19.36 -2.08 8.80
CA ILE A 421 -18.12 -1.62 8.16
C ILE A 421 -18.06 -2.27 6.77
N GLU A 422 -17.98 -1.46 5.72
CA GLU A 422 -17.95 -1.97 4.35
C GLU A 422 -16.56 -2.52 3.98
N ASP A 423 -16.53 -3.69 3.34
CA ASP A 423 -15.29 -4.29 2.86
C ASP A 423 -14.82 -3.62 1.55
N VAL A 424 -13.78 -2.79 1.67
CA VAL A 424 -13.16 -2.09 0.54
C VAL A 424 -12.22 -3.00 -0.27
N GLY A 425 -11.95 -4.23 0.18
CA GLY A 425 -11.23 -5.26 -0.54
C GLY A 425 -9.72 -5.31 -0.29
N VAL A 426 -9.09 -6.31 -0.88
CA VAL A 426 -7.64 -6.47 -1.00
C VAL A 426 -7.35 -6.82 -2.47
N PRO A 427 -6.58 -6.02 -3.22
CA PRO A 427 -6.20 -4.65 -2.87
C PRO A 427 -7.44 -3.75 -2.65
N PRO A 428 -7.32 -2.64 -1.90
CA PRO A 428 -8.44 -1.73 -1.67
C PRO A 428 -8.93 -1.09 -2.98
N ASP A 429 -10.24 -1.00 -3.13
CA ASP A 429 -10.91 -0.51 -4.33
C ASP A 429 -11.27 0.98 -4.19
N ALA A 430 -10.64 1.83 -5.01
CA ALA A 430 -10.84 3.27 -4.99
C ALA A 430 -12.30 3.70 -5.29
N GLU A 431 -13.01 3.01 -6.20
CA GLU A 431 -14.41 3.33 -6.52
C GLU A 431 -15.31 3.02 -5.32
N LYS A 432 -15.05 1.91 -4.63
CA LYS A 432 -15.75 1.59 -3.37
C LYS A 432 -15.45 2.62 -2.30
N ILE A 433 -14.19 2.96 -2.06
CA ILE A 433 -13.79 3.94 -1.04
C ILE A 433 -14.48 5.29 -1.32
N LEU A 434 -14.50 5.74 -2.58
CA LEU A 434 -15.19 6.95 -3.01
C LEU A 434 -16.70 6.89 -2.71
N SER A 435 -17.35 5.76 -2.98
CA SER A 435 -18.79 5.59 -2.74
C SER A 435 -19.18 5.69 -1.26
N LEU A 436 -18.23 5.48 -0.34
CA LEU A 436 -18.43 5.64 1.10
C LEU A 436 -18.39 7.09 1.56
N ALA A 437 -17.99 8.04 0.69
CA ALA A 437 -17.83 9.45 1.01
C ALA A 437 -17.09 9.69 2.35
N PRO A 438 -15.83 9.23 2.49
CA PRO A 438 -15.05 9.44 3.70
C PRO A 438 -14.63 10.91 3.85
N ASP A 439 -14.42 11.34 5.09
CA ASP A 439 -13.79 12.63 5.41
C ASP A 439 -12.34 12.48 5.91
N LEU A 440 -11.88 11.25 6.11
CA LEU A 440 -10.50 10.88 6.37
C LEU A 440 -10.22 9.45 5.89
N ILE A 441 -9.09 9.24 5.23
CA ILE A 441 -8.55 7.90 4.93
C ILE A 441 -7.25 7.73 5.73
N VAL A 442 -7.16 6.64 6.48
CA VAL A 442 -5.94 6.27 7.23
C VAL A 442 -5.40 4.97 6.69
N THR A 443 -4.11 4.94 6.38
CA THR A 443 -3.43 3.79 5.77
C THR A 443 -1.97 3.72 6.20
N THR A 444 -1.31 2.60 5.89
CA THR A 444 0.16 2.46 5.88
C THR A 444 0.69 2.65 4.46
N ALA A 445 2.01 2.80 4.31
CA ALA A 445 2.61 3.01 2.99
C ALA A 445 2.32 1.86 2.01
N PRO A 446 2.46 0.57 2.39
CA PRO A 446 2.13 -0.55 1.51
C PRO A 446 0.67 -0.53 1.03
N PHE A 447 -0.27 -0.20 1.92
CA PHE A 447 -1.70 -0.17 1.58
C PHE A 447 -2.09 1.05 0.74
N ALA A 448 -1.34 2.15 0.81
CA ALA A 448 -1.53 3.30 -0.08
C ALA A 448 -1.07 2.99 -1.51
N GLU A 449 0.07 2.31 -1.66
CA GLU A 449 0.69 2.01 -2.95
C GLU A 449 -0.06 0.93 -3.76
N VAL A 450 -0.71 -0.02 -3.08
CA VAL A 450 -1.46 -1.12 -3.74
C VAL A 450 -2.77 -0.66 -4.37
N VAL A 451 -3.27 0.52 -4.03
CA VAL A 451 -4.51 1.05 -4.61
C VAL A 451 -4.25 1.44 -6.06
N GLU A 452 -5.21 1.19 -6.94
CA GLU A 452 -5.10 1.63 -8.34
C GLU A 452 -5.00 3.16 -8.39
N GLY A 453 -3.86 3.67 -8.89
CA GLY A 453 -3.52 5.10 -8.85
C GLY A 453 -2.84 5.58 -7.56
N GLY A 454 -2.50 4.66 -6.65
CA GLY A 454 -1.63 4.89 -5.50
C GLY A 454 -2.20 5.86 -4.45
N TYR A 455 -1.28 6.50 -3.72
CA TYR A 455 -1.59 7.52 -2.71
C TYR A 455 -2.34 8.72 -3.31
N GLU A 456 -2.01 9.11 -4.54
CA GLU A 456 -2.64 10.23 -5.24
C GLU A 456 -4.12 9.96 -5.47
N ALA A 457 -4.50 8.74 -5.88
CA ALA A 457 -5.90 8.37 -6.06
C ALA A 457 -6.69 8.44 -4.75
N LEU A 458 -6.12 7.97 -3.64
CA LEU A 458 -6.73 8.09 -2.31
C LEU A 458 -6.90 9.56 -1.90
N SER A 459 -5.88 10.38 -2.16
CA SER A 459 -5.87 11.81 -1.83
C SER A 459 -6.91 12.62 -2.64
N GLN A 460 -7.32 12.14 -3.82
CA GLN A 460 -8.44 12.73 -4.57
C GLN A 460 -9.82 12.36 -4.00
N ILE A 461 -9.91 11.31 -3.17
CA ILE A 461 -11.16 10.87 -2.55
C ILE A 461 -11.42 11.64 -1.25
N ALA A 462 -10.42 11.71 -0.36
CA ALA A 462 -10.50 12.42 0.92
C ALA A 462 -9.09 12.71 1.47
N PRO A 463 -8.94 13.62 2.46
CA PRO A 463 -7.69 13.76 3.20
C PRO A 463 -7.14 12.39 3.60
N THR A 464 -5.93 12.07 3.13
CA THR A 464 -5.32 10.74 3.31
C THR A 464 -4.04 10.90 4.10
N ILE A 465 -3.89 10.12 5.17
CA ILE A 465 -2.67 10.10 5.99
C ILE A 465 -2.05 8.71 5.98
N VAL A 466 -0.72 8.68 5.88
CA VAL A 466 0.09 7.47 5.88
C VAL A 466 0.86 7.37 7.19
N VAL A 467 0.44 6.47 8.07
CA VAL A 467 0.98 6.31 9.42
C VAL A 467 1.36 4.86 9.67
N GLU A 468 2.43 4.63 10.41
CA GLU A 468 2.88 3.29 10.81
C GLU A 468 2.67 3.13 12.31
N GLN A 469 2.39 1.90 12.74
CA GLN A 469 2.27 1.58 14.16
C GLN A 469 3.64 1.64 14.85
N TYR A 470 3.65 2.10 16.10
CA TYR A 470 4.79 1.97 17.01
C TYR A 470 5.01 0.52 17.47
N ASN A 471 4.03 -0.36 17.25
CA ASN A 471 3.96 -1.71 17.83
C ASN A 471 3.94 -1.65 19.37
N ASP A 472 3.28 -0.61 19.89
CA ASP A 472 3.09 -0.36 21.31
C ASP A 472 1.68 0.22 21.47
N PRO A 473 0.70 -0.61 21.86
CA PRO A 473 -0.70 -0.21 22.02
C PRO A 473 -0.92 1.14 22.71
N ILE A 474 -0.11 1.47 23.71
CA ILE A 474 -0.25 2.74 24.45
C ILE A 474 0.07 3.92 23.53
N LYS A 475 1.17 3.84 22.78
CA LYS A 475 1.59 4.89 21.83
C LYS A 475 0.69 4.94 20.60
N ASP A 476 0.23 3.78 20.14
CA ASP A 476 -0.68 3.68 19.00
C ASP A 476 -2.03 4.31 19.33
N VAL A 477 -2.58 4.07 20.53
CA VAL A 477 -3.81 4.73 21.02
C VAL A 477 -3.61 6.23 21.20
N GLU A 478 -2.46 6.70 21.69
CA GLU A 478 -2.14 8.13 21.77
C GLU A 478 -2.11 8.80 20.39
N MET A 479 -1.42 8.17 19.43
CA MET A 479 -1.33 8.67 18.05
C MET A 479 -2.72 8.78 17.41
N PHE A 480 -3.54 7.74 17.54
CA PHE A 480 -4.91 7.76 17.01
C PHE A 480 -5.84 8.68 17.79
N GLY A 481 -5.58 8.90 19.08
CA GLY A 481 -6.24 9.92 19.90
C GLY A 481 -6.00 11.32 19.34
N ASP A 482 -4.78 11.63 18.91
CA ASP A 482 -4.51 12.89 18.23
C ASP A 482 -5.22 12.97 16.87
N ILE A 483 -5.00 11.98 16.00
CA ILE A 483 -5.57 11.93 14.63
C ILE A 483 -7.08 12.15 14.64
N LEU A 484 -7.79 11.51 15.57
CA LEU A 484 -9.25 11.50 15.63
C LEU A 484 -9.84 12.64 16.50
N GLY A 485 -9.00 13.44 17.16
CA GLY A 485 -9.44 14.46 18.11
C GLY A 485 -10.10 13.88 19.37
N LYS A 486 -9.57 12.74 19.82
CA LYS A 486 -10.04 11.89 20.92
C LYS A 486 -8.93 11.63 21.96
N GLN A 487 -8.15 12.67 22.27
CA GLN A 487 -7.03 12.57 23.21
C GLN A 487 -7.49 12.18 24.63
N GLU A 488 -8.69 12.58 25.04
CA GLU A 488 -9.22 12.24 26.36
C GLU A 488 -9.64 10.76 26.42
N GLU A 489 -10.29 10.23 25.38
CA GLU A 489 -10.61 8.81 25.27
C GLU A 489 -9.34 7.94 25.19
N ALA A 490 -8.31 8.40 24.48
CA ALA A 490 -7.01 7.73 24.44
C ALA A 490 -6.37 7.64 25.83
N LYS A 491 -6.40 8.74 26.59
CA LYS A 491 -5.92 8.77 27.96
C LYS A 491 -6.71 7.81 28.86
N GLN A 492 -8.04 7.79 28.76
CA GLN A 492 -8.89 6.89 29.53
C GLN A 492 -8.61 5.42 29.20
N TRP A 493 -8.43 5.09 27.92
CA TRP A 493 -8.06 3.74 27.51
C TRP A 493 -6.69 3.33 28.09
N ASN A 494 -5.69 4.21 28.02
CA ASN A 494 -4.35 3.97 28.58
C ASN A 494 -4.39 3.76 30.10
N GLU A 495 -5.17 4.56 30.83
CA GLU A 495 -5.34 4.41 32.29
C GLU A 495 -6.05 3.10 32.65
N ALA A 496 -7.09 2.72 31.89
CA ALA A 496 -7.80 1.45 32.07
C ALA A 496 -6.88 0.26 31.79
N PHE A 497 -6.12 0.31 30.70
CA PHE A 497 -5.18 -0.74 30.32
C PHE A 497 -4.06 -0.90 31.36
N ALA A 498 -3.49 0.20 31.87
CA ALA A 498 -2.50 0.18 32.94
C ALA A 498 -3.06 -0.42 34.25
N THR A 499 -4.29 -0.06 34.61
CA THR A 499 -5.00 -0.63 35.78
C THR A 499 -5.16 -2.14 35.61
N LYS A 500 -5.62 -2.59 34.43
CA LYS A 500 -5.80 -4.00 34.09
C LYS A 500 -4.50 -4.80 34.18
N ILE A 501 -3.39 -4.25 33.68
CA ILE A 501 -2.06 -4.85 33.82
C ILE A 501 -1.68 -5.03 35.30
N ALA A 502 -1.92 -4.00 36.13
CA ALA A 502 -1.61 -4.06 37.56
C ALA A 502 -2.44 -5.13 38.29
N GLU A 503 -3.75 -5.18 38.03
CA GLU A 503 -4.65 -6.21 38.57
C GLU A 503 -4.20 -7.62 38.18
N TYR A 504 -3.80 -7.83 36.92
CA TYR A 504 -3.34 -9.14 36.49
C TYR A 504 -1.98 -9.52 37.06
N LYS A 505 -1.05 -8.57 37.25
CA LYS A 505 0.20 -8.83 37.97
C LYS A 505 -0.06 -9.31 39.39
N GLU A 506 -0.97 -8.65 40.10
CA GLU A 506 -1.36 -9.06 41.44
C GLU A 506 -1.98 -10.46 41.43
N LYS A 507 -2.92 -10.72 40.49
CA LYS A 507 -3.58 -12.02 40.31
C LYS A 507 -2.60 -13.16 40.06
N ILE A 508 -1.56 -12.97 39.25
CA ILE A 508 -0.62 -14.04 38.87
C ILE A 508 0.58 -14.19 39.82
N SER A 509 0.93 -13.14 40.59
CA SER A 509 2.08 -13.18 41.51
C SER A 509 2.09 -14.34 42.52
N PRO A 510 0.96 -14.83 43.10
CA PRO A 510 1.02 -15.99 43.99
C PRO A 510 1.19 -17.32 43.25
N ILE A 511 1.05 -17.34 41.92
CA ILE A 511 1.07 -18.55 41.08
C ILE A 511 2.40 -18.68 40.31
N VAL A 512 3.02 -17.55 40.02
CA VAL A 512 4.28 -17.47 39.27
C VAL A 512 5.44 -17.24 40.23
N GLY A 513 6.37 -18.19 40.31
CA GLY A 513 7.60 -18.01 41.07
C GLY A 513 8.45 -16.87 40.49
N ALA A 514 9.12 -16.11 41.37
CA ALA A 514 9.88 -14.92 40.99
C ALA A 514 11.01 -15.17 39.97
N ASP A 515 11.53 -16.41 39.92
CA ASP A 515 12.61 -16.82 39.02
C ASP A 515 12.15 -17.77 37.91
N GLU A 516 10.84 -18.03 37.79
CA GLU A 516 10.32 -18.83 36.69
C GLU A 516 10.51 -18.12 35.35
N THR A 517 10.95 -18.89 34.37
CA THR A 517 11.22 -18.44 33.01
C THR A 517 10.13 -18.87 32.03
N PHE A 518 9.90 -18.04 31.03
CA PHE A 518 8.81 -18.18 30.08
C PHE A 518 9.35 -18.20 28.65
N SER A 519 8.70 -19.01 27.81
CA SER A 519 9.01 -19.12 26.39
C SER A 519 7.73 -19.15 25.56
N ILE A 520 7.81 -18.67 24.32
CA ILE A 520 6.70 -18.64 23.36
C ILE A 520 7.15 -19.37 22.10
N LEU A 521 6.53 -20.52 21.82
CA LEU A 521 6.85 -21.37 20.67
C LEU A 521 5.65 -21.44 19.71
N ASN A 522 5.91 -21.39 18.42
CA ASN A 522 4.93 -21.64 17.38
C ASN A 522 5.40 -22.79 16.49
N VAL A 523 4.54 -23.79 16.30
CA VAL A 523 4.79 -24.91 15.40
C VAL A 523 4.00 -24.70 14.12
N ARG A 524 4.71 -24.69 13.00
CA ARG A 524 4.15 -24.66 11.64
C ARG A 524 4.42 -25.98 10.96
N LYS A 525 3.80 -26.21 9.80
CA LYS A 525 3.93 -27.46 9.04
C LYS A 525 5.39 -27.89 8.84
N ASP A 526 6.25 -26.96 8.44
CA ASP A 526 7.64 -27.26 8.04
C ASP A 526 8.69 -26.47 8.84
N ALA A 527 8.30 -25.78 9.92
CA ALA A 527 9.20 -24.92 10.70
C ALA A 527 8.73 -24.72 12.13
N VAL A 528 9.66 -24.39 13.03
CA VAL A 528 9.40 -24.06 14.43
C VAL A 528 9.94 -22.66 14.73
N PHE A 529 9.09 -21.80 15.29
CA PHE A 529 9.44 -20.44 15.64
C PHE A 529 9.47 -20.22 17.15
N ILE A 530 10.42 -19.42 17.61
CA ILE A 530 10.53 -18.94 18.99
C ILE A 530 10.38 -17.41 19.00
N TYR A 531 9.63 -16.88 19.96
CA TYR A 531 9.29 -15.44 19.99
C TYR A 531 9.88 -14.70 21.19
N GLY A 532 10.31 -13.47 20.90
CA GLY A 532 10.80 -12.48 21.86
C GLY A 532 9.70 -11.55 22.36
N ASP A 533 10.01 -10.28 22.56
CA ASP A 533 9.21 -9.28 23.30
C ASP A 533 8.30 -8.38 22.45
N THR A 534 7.94 -8.83 21.25
CA THR A 534 7.16 -8.05 20.28
C THR A 534 5.93 -8.80 19.79
N ASN A 535 6.13 -9.94 19.12
CA ASN A 535 5.06 -10.67 18.44
C ASN A 535 4.51 -11.84 19.28
N MET A 536 3.35 -12.39 18.90
CA MET A 536 2.74 -13.58 19.54
C MET A 536 2.52 -13.44 21.05
N GLY A 537 2.14 -12.24 21.51
CA GLY A 537 1.97 -11.94 22.94
C GLY A 537 3.27 -11.71 23.72
N GLY A 538 4.41 -11.62 23.02
CA GLY A 538 5.71 -11.33 23.62
C GLY A 538 5.78 -10.00 24.36
N ASN A 539 5.16 -8.95 23.82
CA ASN A 539 5.00 -7.67 24.48
C ASN A 539 4.21 -7.81 25.80
N ILE A 540 3.16 -8.63 25.81
CA ILE A 540 2.35 -8.89 27.01
C ILE A 540 3.17 -9.63 28.06
N ILE A 541 3.77 -10.76 27.69
CA ILE A 541 4.47 -11.64 28.62
C ILE A 541 5.69 -10.94 29.20
N TYR A 542 6.58 -10.42 28.35
CA TYR A 542 7.88 -9.92 28.80
C TYR A 542 7.88 -8.43 29.18
N LYS A 543 7.07 -7.58 28.53
CA LYS A 543 7.05 -6.13 28.83
C LYS A 543 5.94 -5.76 29.82
N TYR A 544 4.69 -6.09 29.51
CA TYR A 544 3.56 -5.65 30.32
C TYR A 544 3.47 -6.41 31.64
N LEU A 545 3.44 -7.74 31.61
CA LEU A 545 3.43 -8.58 32.81
C LEU A 545 4.81 -8.69 33.48
N GLY A 546 5.90 -8.42 32.74
CA GLY A 546 7.26 -8.43 33.28
C GLY A 546 7.77 -9.83 33.62
N LEU A 547 7.26 -10.86 32.95
CA LEU A 547 7.68 -12.24 33.12
C LEU A 547 9.07 -12.45 32.50
N LYS A 548 9.89 -13.31 33.11
CA LYS A 548 11.30 -13.46 32.71
C LYS A 548 11.42 -14.38 31.49
N PRO A 549 12.09 -13.98 30.39
CA PRO A 549 12.51 -14.93 29.35
C PRO A 549 13.65 -15.82 29.86
N THR A 550 13.90 -16.94 29.17
CA THR A 550 15.15 -17.71 29.36
C THR A 550 16.36 -16.89 28.89
N ASP A 551 17.56 -17.21 29.38
CA ASP A 551 18.79 -16.55 28.92
C ASP A 551 19.01 -16.71 27.41
N LYS A 552 18.61 -17.86 26.86
CA LYS A 552 18.70 -18.15 25.43
C LYS A 552 17.71 -17.32 24.63
N VAL A 553 16.46 -17.22 25.06
CA VAL A 553 15.47 -16.32 24.42
C VAL A 553 15.93 -14.86 24.51
N LYS A 554 16.45 -14.43 25.67
CA LYS A 554 16.96 -13.08 25.84
C LYS A 554 18.13 -12.76 24.90
N THR A 555 19.10 -13.66 24.80
CA THR A 555 20.33 -13.43 24.02
C THR A 555 20.11 -13.63 22.53
N ASP A 556 19.50 -14.74 22.13
CA ASP A 556 19.45 -15.18 20.74
C ASP A 556 18.23 -14.61 19.99
N VAL A 557 17.14 -14.30 20.70
CA VAL A 557 15.84 -13.90 20.12
C VAL A 557 15.53 -12.41 20.36
N ILE A 558 15.56 -11.96 21.63
CA ILE A 558 15.24 -10.56 21.97
C ILE A 558 16.38 -9.62 21.55
N ASN A 559 17.62 -9.99 21.89
CA ASN A 559 18.82 -9.20 21.54
C ASN A 559 19.53 -9.72 20.28
N GLY A 560 19.02 -10.79 19.68
CA GLY A 560 19.61 -11.44 18.51
C GLY A 560 18.65 -11.47 17.32
N GLU A 561 18.99 -12.28 16.32
CA GLU A 561 18.21 -12.41 15.08
C GLU A 561 17.59 -13.81 14.91
N THR A 562 17.49 -14.58 15.99
CA THR A 562 16.95 -15.94 15.96
C THR A 562 15.44 -15.91 16.16
N TRP A 563 14.71 -16.48 15.20
CA TRP A 563 13.24 -16.60 15.25
C TRP A 563 12.75 -17.95 14.76
N GLU A 564 13.51 -18.62 13.91
CA GLU A 564 13.26 -19.98 13.45
C GLU A 564 14.37 -20.87 14.00
N ILE A 565 14.00 -22.01 14.58
CA ILE A 565 14.94 -22.91 15.25
C ILE A 565 14.78 -24.33 14.74
N SER A 566 15.88 -25.09 14.72
CA SER A 566 15.82 -26.52 14.47
C SER A 566 15.12 -27.23 15.63
N SER A 567 14.45 -28.35 15.33
CA SER A 567 13.80 -29.18 16.33
C SER A 567 14.78 -29.68 17.40
N GLU A 568 16.06 -29.91 17.07
CA GLU A 568 17.04 -30.44 18.03
C GLU A 568 17.32 -29.50 19.21
N VAL A 569 17.20 -28.18 19.01
CA VAL A 569 17.56 -27.18 20.03
C VAL A 569 16.35 -26.68 20.81
N ILE A 570 15.14 -27.19 20.54
CA ILE A 570 13.91 -26.78 21.23
C ILE A 570 14.06 -26.83 22.76
N PRO A 571 14.58 -27.92 23.38
CA PRO A 571 14.68 -28.00 24.83
C PRO A 571 15.51 -26.88 25.47
N ASP A 572 16.47 -26.31 24.75
CA ASP A 572 17.36 -25.25 25.25
C ASP A 572 16.67 -23.88 25.31
N PHE A 573 15.61 -23.68 24.53
CA PHE A 573 14.84 -22.43 24.49
C PHE A 573 13.66 -22.42 25.46
N ILE A 574 13.14 -23.59 25.84
CA ILE A 574 11.92 -23.68 26.65
C ILE A 574 12.26 -23.53 28.14
N GLY A 575 11.64 -22.53 28.79
CA GLY A 575 11.77 -22.28 30.22
C GLY A 575 10.86 -23.14 31.09
N ASP A 576 10.58 -22.66 32.31
CA ASP A 576 9.67 -23.30 33.28
C ASP A 576 8.21 -23.33 32.82
N ARG A 577 7.83 -22.37 31.98
CA ARG A 577 6.48 -22.24 31.42
C ARG A 577 6.54 -21.99 29.92
N LEU A 578 5.71 -22.71 29.17
CA LEU A 578 5.65 -22.63 27.71
C LEU A 578 4.28 -22.17 27.22
N PHE A 579 4.25 -21.10 26.44
CA PHE A 579 3.12 -20.78 25.58
C PHE A 579 3.34 -21.41 24.19
N LEU A 580 2.43 -22.27 23.76
CA LEU A 580 2.54 -23.07 22.54
C LEU A 580 1.39 -22.76 21.58
N ALA A 581 1.73 -22.13 20.45
CA ALA A 581 0.83 -21.94 19.32
C ALA A 581 1.08 -23.01 18.25
N VAL A 582 0.02 -23.49 17.60
CA VAL A 582 0.12 -24.48 16.52
C VAL A 582 -0.70 -23.99 15.34
N ASN A 583 -0.09 -23.90 14.16
CA ASN A 583 -0.79 -23.51 12.95
C ASN A 583 -1.58 -24.69 12.38
N GLU A 584 -2.69 -24.38 11.71
CA GLU A 584 -3.45 -25.35 10.92
C GLU A 584 -2.53 -26.07 9.91
N GLY A 585 -2.63 -27.40 9.82
CA GLY A 585 -1.80 -28.22 8.95
C GLY A 585 -0.47 -28.66 9.57
N ALA A 586 -0.20 -28.33 10.84
CA ALA A 586 1.00 -28.74 11.56
C ALA A 586 0.76 -29.95 12.51
N GLU A 587 -0.34 -30.68 12.35
CA GLU A 587 -0.80 -31.71 13.29
C GLU A 587 0.17 -32.89 13.45
N GLU A 588 0.93 -33.23 12.42
CA GLU A 588 1.97 -34.26 12.53
C GLU A 588 3.27 -33.70 13.11
N HIS A 589 3.70 -32.52 12.65
CA HIS A 589 4.93 -31.90 13.12
C HIS A 589 4.87 -31.56 14.61
N VAL A 590 3.72 -31.11 15.11
CA VAL A 590 3.54 -30.83 16.54
C VAL A 590 3.71 -32.07 17.41
N LYS A 591 3.35 -33.28 16.94
CA LYS A 591 3.57 -34.52 17.71
C LYS A 591 5.05 -34.82 17.90
N GLU A 592 5.88 -34.48 16.92
CA GLU A 592 7.33 -34.64 17.00
C GLU A 592 7.95 -33.59 17.92
N VAL A 593 7.54 -32.33 17.76
CA VAL A 593 7.95 -31.21 18.61
C VAL A 593 7.54 -31.43 20.07
N GLU A 594 6.36 -31.96 20.33
CA GLU A 594 5.88 -32.23 21.69
C GLU A 594 6.77 -33.24 22.41
N LYS A 595 7.30 -34.27 21.73
CA LYS A 595 8.26 -35.21 22.32
C LYS A 595 9.54 -34.51 22.77
N LEU A 596 9.97 -33.49 22.03
CA LEU A 596 11.15 -32.69 22.36
C LEU A 596 10.86 -31.74 23.52
N ILE A 597 9.67 -31.12 23.53
CA ILE A 597 9.19 -30.29 24.64
C ILE A 597 9.16 -31.10 25.96
N GLN A 598 8.84 -32.39 25.96
CA GLN A 598 8.87 -33.22 27.18
C GLN A 598 10.23 -33.24 27.88
N ASN A 599 11.33 -32.98 27.17
CA ASN A 599 12.68 -32.94 27.74
C ASN A 599 13.02 -31.58 28.39
N SER A 600 12.20 -30.55 28.17
CA SER A 600 12.36 -29.20 28.72
C SER A 600 11.83 -29.07 30.16
N PRO A 601 12.14 -27.97 30.89
CA PRO A 601 11.58 -27.69 32.21
C PRO A 601 10.03 -27.61 32.21
N ALA A 602 9.42 -26.89 31.28
CA ALA A 602 7.97 -26.81 31.14
C ALA A 602 7.33 -28.17 30.82
N GLY A 603 7.96 -28.98 29.97
CA GLY A 603 7.47 -30.33 29.65
C GLY A 603 7.43 -31.25 30.86
N LYS A 604 8.51 -31.26 31.66
CA LYS A 604 8.61 -32.09 32.87
C LYS A 604 7.59 -31.72 33.95
N THR A 605 7.20 -30.44 34.01
CA THR A 605 6.24 -29.93 35.00
C THR A 605 4.82 -29.84 34.47
N GLY A 606 4.59 -30.12 33.18
CA GLY A 606 3.28 -30.02 32.53
C GLY A 606 2.76 -28.61 32.34
N LYS A 607 3.59 -27.57 32.55
CA LYS A 607 3.19 -26.16 32.47
C LYS A 607 3.23 -25.63 31.02
N ILE A 608 2.38 -26.20 30.17
CA ILE A 608 2.26 -25.85 28.75
C ILE A 608 0.87 -25.26 28.49
N TYR A 609 0.84 -24.03 27.99
CA TYR A 609 -0.37 -23.24 27.73
C TYR A 609 -0.58 -23.14 26.22
N ARG A 610 -1.74 -23.58 25.72
CA ARG A 610 -2.04 -23.51 24.28
C ARG A 610 -2.54 -22.12 23.92
N LEU A 611 -1.97 -21.55 22.86
CA LEU A 611 -2.43 -20.30 22.27
C LEU A 611 -3.04 -20.56 20.90
N ASP A 612 -4.13 -19.85 20.59
CA ASP A 612 -4.64 -19.78 19.22
C ASP A 612 -3.77 -18.82 18.40
N PHE A 613 -3.21 -19.31 17.30
CA PHE A 613 -2.31 -18.50 16.46
C PHE A 613 -3.00 -17.26 15.88
N ASN A 614 -4.26 -17.39 15.43
CA ASN A 614 -4.98 -16.29 14.79
C ASN A 614 -5.39 -15.22 15.80
N GLN A 615 -5.62 -15.59 17.05
CA GLN A 615 -5.89 -14.63 18.14
C GLN A 615 -4.64 -13.85 18.55
N PHE A 616 -3.44 -14.45 18.44
CA PHE A 616 -2.16 -13.86 18.86
C PHE A 616 -1.33 -13.25 17.72
N LEU A 617 -1.82 -13.31 16.48
CA LEU A 617 -1.22 -12.68 15.32
C LEU A 617 -1.41 -11.15 15.27
N PRO A 618 -2.57 -10.58 15.64
CA PRO A 618 -2.78 -9.14 15.66
C PRO A 618 -2.06 -8.47 16.85
N SER A 619 -1.69 -7.21 16.65
CA SER A 619 -0.95 -6.39 17.63
C SER A 619 -1.65 -5.06 17.97
N ASP A 620 -2.87 -4.86 17.46
CA ASP A 620 -3.67 -3.68 17.72
C ASP A 620 -4.15 -3.63 19.19
N PRO A 621 -4.56 -2.44 19.69
CA PRO A 621 -4.86 -2.25 21.10
C PRO A 621 -5.97 -3.17 21.64
N ILE A 622 -7.05 -3.39 20.88
CA ILE A 622 -8.15 -4.26 21.29
C ILE A 622 -7.66 -5.71 21.38
N SER A 623 -6.92 -6.16 20.36
CA SER A 623 -6.38 -7.50 20.34
C SER A 623 -5.43 -7.74 21.52
N VAL A 624 -4.51 -6.80 21.80
CA VAL A 624 -3.57 -6.91 22.92
C VAL A 624 -4.29 -6.93 24.26
N GLU A 625 -5.33 -6.11 24.43
CA GLU A 625 -6.12 -6.10 25.65
C GLU A 625 -6.80 -7.46 25.91
N GLN A 626 -7.37 -8.09 24.88
CA GLN A 626 -8.00 -9.40 25.03
C GLN A 626 -6.97 -10.55 25.16
N GLN A 627 -5.84 -10.46 24.46
CA GLN A 627 -4.73 -11.41 24.60
C GLN A 627 -4.16 -11.40 26.03
N LEU A 628 -4.12 -10.22 26.68
CA LEU A 628 -3.76 -10.09 28.09
C LEU A 628 -4.72 -10.90 28.97
N ASP A 629 -6.04 -10.80 28.73
CA ASP A 629 -7.05 -11.58 29.46
C ASP A 629 -6.82 -13.08 29.28
N ILE A 630 -6.56 -13.52 28.04
CA ILE A 630 -6.28 -14.92 27.72
C ILE A 630 -5.03 -15.42 28.47
N ILE A 631 -3.90 -14.72 28.36
CA ILE A 631 -2.65 -15.10 29.02
C ILE A 631 -2.84 -15.17 30.54
N SER A 632 -3.44 -14.14 31.13
CA SER A 632 -3.61 -14.06 32.58
C SER A 632 -4.59 -15.10 33.11
N ASN A 633 -5.60 -15.49 32.34
CA ASN A 633 -6.50 -16.59 32.71
C ASN A 633 -5.82 -17.96 32.58
N LEU A 634 -5.09 -18.21 31.50
CA LEU A 634 -4.30 -19.44 31.33
C LEU A 634 -3.30 -19.64 32.47
N LEU A 635 -2.64 -18.57 32.92
CA LEU A 635 -1.73 -18.64 34.07
C LEU A 635 -2.43 -18.84 35.41
N ALA A 636 -3.70 -18.47 35.52
CA ALA A 636 -4.50 -18.59 36.74
C ALA A 636 -5.26 -19.93 36.85
N GLU A 637 -5.41 -20.66 35.74
CA GLU A 637 -5.97 -22.01 35.71
C GLU A 637 -5.02 -23.00 36.40
N LYS A 638 -5.57 -23.83 37.29
CA LYS A 638 -4.83 -24.77 38.15
C LYS A 638 -4.63 -26.13 37.51
#